data_AF-A0A538CIH8-F1
#
_entry.id   AF-A0A538CIH8-F1
#
_cell.length_a   1.000
_cell.length_b   1.000
_cell.length_c   1.000
_cell.angle_alpha   90.00
_cell.angle_beta   90.00
_cell.angle_gamma   90.00
#
_symmetry.space_group_name_H-M   'P 1'
#
loop_
_entity.id
_entity.type
_entity.pdbx_description
1 polymer ?
#
loop_
_entity_poly.entity_id
_entity_poly.type
_entity_poly.pdbx_seq_one_letter_code
_entity_poly.pdbx_strand_id
1 'polypeptide(L)'
;VGRLLAAEDPATGALLGRPMVDGGVAGFDLTFKAPKSVSILFGIGELELADVLRECHDAAVADALAYLEREACRARRGHDGVVQVGGDGFVAAAFGHQTSRAGDPLLHTHVVVANRTRGPDARWTALDARPLYRHAKTAGYLYQARLRREVSDRLALDWGEVRKGSAELAGFSRELVEHFSRRRKEIVEQLALRGGHSPASAQAAALVTRKGKDYGMPTERLREQWRARAAEHGLDRERCKQLVASLPRPTVPDAVELDELTSRASTFTRRDVLQAVASAHRHGAPATVLETHVDALLAGPKVVPIAVPDEEVRYTTLEQVRLERRLLETAHARCDADVARARDDLVEQAIERRSLGAEQAELVRALTSSGAGVEVVRAPAGAGNTFALDAAREAWVRSGIEVSGCALSARAAAELRGQAAIDATTIALLKLALERGYPLPHRGVLVVDEAGMVGTRDLAALADYARERDTKLVLVGDDRQLPEIEAGGAFRVLAEREGDLELRELRRQQAPWDRQALAALRDGRADEWAQAYADAERVVTAPTAPALRERLAADWWRAREQGGDALMVALRRSDVTDLNSRRREQLRAAGRLGPDVQHGKRSFAAGDRVTLGRNDRQLDVLNGDRGEVLAATETHVDVKLDRGRDVRLPSHYAEQHLDHGYAMTAHRVQGATVDKTFVLGSDECYREWGYTALSRHRDSAHFYVTAPAPFLNREALDLVEHEDLLEAIERTLDDSHRKELAIEAIERDPRAIRALHELDEVQERQRTYRERLDALRDQREQTPWYQRAERHDLDRAIASNEHVTSDWGDHVDEVRENLDRRISQPYEPGPPQRAHDPLADTPWLDPAPAPDLADIDRDLGP
;
A
#
# COMPACT_ATOMS: atom_id res chain seq x y z
N VAL A 1 21.12 -0.73 35.85
CA VAL A 1 20.02 -0.21 35.00
C VAL A 1 19.86 1.29 35.16
N GLY A 2 19.59 1.83 36.36
CA GLY A 2 19.50 3.29 36.58
C GLY A 2 20.71 4.06 36.06
N ARG A 3 21.93 3.65 36.44
CA ARG A 3 23.19 4.21 35.91
C ARG A 3 23.30 4.13 34.38
N LEU A 4 22.96 2.97 33.81
CA LEU A 4 22.97 2.76 32.37
C LEU A 4 22.04 3.73 31.62
N LEU A 5 20.82 3.95 32.16
CA LEU A 5 19.86 4.91 31.63
C LEU A 5 20.27 6.37 31.86
N ALA A 6 21.18 6.64 32.79
CA ALA A 6 21.82 7.93 32.98
C ALA A 6 23.07 8.12 32.08
N ALA A 7 23.31 7.21 31.14
CA ALA A 7 24.50 7.16 30.30
C ALA A 7 25.82 6.99 31.09
N GLU A 8 25.78 6.23 32.18
CA GLU A 8 26.94 5.85 32.97
C GLU A 8 27.24 4.35 32.83
N ASP A 9 28.52 4.01 32.86
CA ASP A 9 28.99 2.64 32.98
C ASP A 9 28.47 2.04 34.31
N PRO A 10 27.77 0.90 34.28
CA PRO A 10 27.15 0.35 35.48
C PRO A 10 28.16 -0.14 36.53
N ALA A 11 29.38 -0.51 36.12
CA ALA A 11 30.43 -1.01 37.01
C ALA A 11 31.28 0.12 37.59
N THR A 12 31.67 1.09 36.76
CA THR A 12 32.62 2.16 37.13
C THR A 12 31.97 3.50 37.43
N GLY A 13 30.75 3.75 36.95
CA GLY A 13 30.09 5.05 37.03
C GLY A 13 30.65 6.10 36.07
N ALA A 14 31.58 5.73 35.17
CA ALA A 14 32.14 6.64 34.18
C ALA A 14 31.09 7.00 33.12
N LEU A 15 31.10 8.24 32.64
CA LEU A 15 30.19 8.68 31.59
C LEU A 15 30.48 8.00 30.26
N LEU A 16 29.44 7.45 29.64
CA LEU A 16 29.44 6.87 28.31
C LEU A 16 29.15 7.96 27.27
N GLY A 17 30.14 8.82 27.05
CA GLY A 17 30.06 9.96 26.12
C GLY A 17 29.55 11.23 26.81
N ARG A 18 28.72 12.01 26.10
CA ARG A 18 28.15 13.25 26.66
C ARG A 18 27.04 12.93 27.69
N PRO A 19 26.89 13.77 28.73
CA PRO A 19 25.78 13.66 29.68
C PRO A 19 24.43 13.78 28.95
N MET A 20 23.40 13.15 29.50
CA MET A 20 22.04 13.35 29.01
C MET A 20 21.57 14.76 29.28
N VAL A 21 20.91 15.37 28.28
CA VAL A 21 20.16 16.61 28.44
C VAL A 21 18.79 16.32 29.05
N ASP A 22 18.27 17.25 29.83
CA ASP A 22 16.92 17.16 30.38
C ASP A 22 15.89 17.04 29.25
N GLY A 23 14.94 16.11 29.42
CA GLY A 23 13.96 15.75 28.39
C GLY A 23 14.49 14.81 27.29
N GLY A 24 15.78 14.46 27.30
CA GLY A 24 16.39 13.53 26.35
C GLY A 24 15.94 12.07 26.53
N VAL A 25 15.94 11.31 25.43
CA VAL A 25 15.57 9.87 25.45
C VAL A 25 16.64 9.06 26.20
N ALA A 26 16.26 8.47 27.33
CA ALA A 26 17.14 7.65 28.18
C ALA A 26 17.46 6.28 27.59
N GLY A 27 16.50 5.69 26.87
CA GLY A 27 16.61 4.34 26.31
C GLY A 27 15.33 3.89 25.61
N PHE A 28 15.39 2.70 25.04
CA PHE A 28 14.32 2.07 24.28
C PHE A 28 13.96 0.74 24.92
N ASP A 29 12.67 0.43 25.04
CA ASP A 29 12.17 -0.84 25.57
C ASP A 29 11.72 -1.74 24.41
N LEU A 30 12.53 -2.75 24.09
CA LEU A 30 12.19 -3.76 23.10
C LEU A 30 11.43 -4.90 23.79
N THR A 31 10.10 -4.91 23.66
CA THR A 31 9.26 -5.91 24.32
C THR A 31 8.90 -7.07 23.40
N PHE A 32 9.44 -8.25 23.67
CA PHE A 32 9.14 -9.50 22.95
C PHE A 32 8.03 -10.26 23.67
N LYS A 33 6.96 -10.64 22.95
CA LYS A 33 5.78 -11.28 23.54
C LYS A 33 5.49 -12.58 22.81
N ALA A 34 5.41 -13.69 23.54
CA ALA A 34 4.95 -14.95 22.98
C ALA A 34 3.46 -14.87 22.57
N PRO A 35 3.02 -15.66 21.59
CA PRO A 35 1.61 -15.85 21.28
C PRO A 35 0.80 -16.20 22.52
N LYS A 36 -0.51 -15.90 22.49
CA LYS A 36 -1.33 -16.05 23.69
C LYS A 36 -1.50 -17.52 24.06
N SER A 37 -1.67 -18.42 23.09
CA SER A 37 -1.69 -19.87 23.32
C SER A 37 -0.43 -20.41 24.01
N VAL A 38 0.76 -19.98 23.56
CA VAL A 38 2.04 -20.32 24.21
C VAL A 38 2.08 -19.79 25.64
N SER A 39 1.64 -18.55 25.86
CA SER A 39 1.57 -17.96 27.20
C SER A 39 0.58 -18.69 28.11
N ILE A 40 -0.58 -19.10 27.59
CA ILE A 40 -1.56 -19.89 28.33
C ILE A 40 -0.94 -21.24 28.73
N LEU A 41 -0.32 -21.96 27.79
CA LEU A 41 0.34 -23.24 28.05
C LEU A 41 1.44 -23.12 29.10
N PHE A 42 2.27 -22.06 29.00
CA PHE A 42 3.27 -21.72 30.01
C PHE A 42 2.65 -21.50 31.41
N GLY A 43 1.51 -20.81 31.47
CA GLY A 43 0.82 -20.48 32.72
C GLY A 43 0.13 -21.68 33.38
N ILE A 44 -0.53 -22.54 32.61
CA ILE A 44 -1.33 -23.65 33.15
C ILE A 44 -0.55 -24.98 33.25
N GLY A 45 0.50 -25.13 32.45
CA GLY A 45 1.32 -26.33 32.37
C GLY A 45 2.01 -26.73 33.68
N GLU A 46 2.68 -27.87 33.65
CA GLU A 46 3.60 -28.26 34.72
C GLU A 46 4.86 -27.39 34.68
N LEU A 47 5.61 -27.34 35.78
CA LEU A 47 6.78 -26.45 35.88
C LEU A 47 7.85 -26.78 34.84
N GLU A 48 8.08 -28.07 34.59
CA GLU A 48 9.01 -28.55 33.55
C GLU A 48 8.63 -28.03 32.15
N LEU A 49 7.34 -28.12 31.79
CA LEU A 49 6.84 -27.58 30.52
C LEU A 49 6.99 -26.05 30.45
N ALA A 50 6.73 -25.36 31.56
CA ALA A 50 6.89 -23.91 31.64
C ALA A 50 8.36 -23.49 31.47
N ASP A 51 9.30 -24.25 32.03
CA ASP A 51 10.73 -24.03 31.87
C ASP A 51 11.18 -24.24 30.42
N VAL A 52 10.74 -25.32 29.76
CA VAL A 52 11.03 -25.54 28.33
C VAL A 52 10.49 -24.37 27.48
N LEU A 53 9.25 -23.92 27.72
CA LEU A 53 8.67 -22.79 26.98
C LEU A 53 9.41 -21.47 27.23
N ARG A 54 9.94 -21.27 28.45
CA ARG A 54 10.79 -20.12 28.78
C ARG A 54 12.11 -20.17 28.02
N GLU A 55 12.76 -21.33 27.97
CA GLU A 55 13.98 -21.50 27.17
C GLU A 55 13.74 -21.27 25.67
N CYS A 56 12.62 -21.77 25.12
CA CYS A 56 12.22 -21.49 23.74
C CYS A 56 12.03 -19.99 23.49
N HIS A 57 11.41 -19.29 24.44
CA HIS A 57 11.24 -17.84 24.40
C HIS A 57 12.57 -17.09 24.45
N ASP A 58 13.46 -17.45 25.38
CA ASP A 58 14.76 -16.81 25.55
C ASP A 58 15.64 -16.99 24.31
N ALA A 59 15.62 -18.18 23.69
CA ALA A 59 16.29 -18.43 22.41
C ALA A 59 15.74 -17.56 21.28
N ALA A 60 14.42 -17.39 21.20
CA ALA A 60 13.78 -16.52 20.23
C ALA A 60 14.10 -15.03 20.44
N VAL A 61 14.18 -14.58 21.69
CA VAL A 61 14.60 -13.21 22.03
C VAL A 61 16.04 -12.97 21.60
N ALA A 62 16.94 -13.92 21.88
CA ALA A 62 18.35 -13.83 21.50
C ALA A 62 18.54 -13.70 19.98
N ASP A 63 17.87 -14.54 19.18
CA ASP A 63 17.93 -14.47 17.71
C ASP A 63 17.47 -13.10 17.17
N ALA A 64 16.34 -12.59 17.69
CA ALA A 64 15.79 -11.31 17.23
C ALA A 64 16.63 -10.11 17.68
N LEU A 65 17.24 -10.17 18.86
CA LEU A 65 18.20 -9.16 19.33
C LEU A 65 19.46 -9.18 18.47
N ALA A 66 20.02 -10.34 18.17
CA ALA A 66 21.21 -10.46 17.34
C ALA A 66 20.99 -9.86 15.94
N TYR A 67 19.79 -10.04 15.37
CA TYR A 67 19.40 -9.37 14.13
C TYR A 67 19.34 -7.84 14.29
N LEU A 68 18.69 -7.33 15.35
CA LEU A 68 18.60 -5.89 15.59
C LEU A 68 19.97 -5.25 15.88
N GLU A 69 20.88 -5.95 16.54
CA GLU A 69 22.24 -5.47 16.77
C GLU A 69 22.99 -5.29 15.45
N ARG A 70 22.88 -6.24 14.51
CA ARG A 70 23.51 -6.13 13.18
C ARG A 70 22.87 -5.03 12.34
N GLU A 71 21.55 -4.98 12.27
CA GLU A 71 20.83 -4.14 11.30
C GLU A 71 20.47 -2.74 11.83
N ALA A 72 20.17 -2.64 13.12
CA ALA A 72 19.59 -1.44 13.71
C ALA A 72 20.49 -0.71 14.72
N CYS A 73 21.59 -1.33 15.18
CA CYS A 73 22.56 -0.64 16.03
C CYS A 73 23.39 0.34 15.18
N ARG A 74 22.94 1.59 15.13
CA ARG A 74 23.59 2.70 14.41
C ARG A 74 23.74 3.89 15.35
N ALA A 75 24.81 4.65 15.20
CA ALA A 75 25.05 5.91 15.88
C ALA A 75 25.15 7.07 14.90
N ARG A 76 24.88 8.29 15.37
CA ARG A 76 25.03 9.54 14.59
C ARG A 76 26.35 10.25 14.91
N ARG A 77 26.93 10.93 13.92
CA ARG A 77 28.19 11.72 13.97
C ARG A 77 28.03 13.02 13.17
N GLY A 78 28.89 14.02 13.47
CA GLY A 78 28.92 15.32 12.78
C GLY A 78 27.92 16.36 13.34
N HIS A 79 27.97 17.57 12.78
CA HIS A 79 26.96 18.60 13.02
C HIS A 79 25.60 18.06 12.56
N ASP A 80 24.56 18.20 13.38
CA ASP A 80 23.22 17.63 13.20
C ASP A 80 23.14 16.10 13.04
N GLY A 81 24.23 15.37 13.29
CA GLY A 81 24.21 13.92 13.29
C GLY A 81 23.96 13.29 11.92
N VAL A 82 24.35 13.99 10.85
CA VAL A 82 24.11 13.60 9.45
C VAL A 82 24.83 12.29 9.09
N VAL A 83 25.97 12.00 9.71
CA VAL A 83 26.76 10.80 9.40
C VAL A 83 26.32 9.63 10.29
N GLN A 84 25.81 8.55 9.70
CA GLN A 84 25.54 7.31 10.42
C GLN A 84 26.76 6.39 10.43
N VAL A 85 27.06 5.80 11.58
CA VAL A 85 28.11 4.78 11.74
C VAL A 85 27.54 3.54 12.45
N GLY A 86 28.11 2.37 12.16
CA GLY A 86 27.74 1.12 12.86
C GLY A 86 28.04 1.19 14.36
N GLY A 87 27.16 0.62 15.18
CA GLY A 87 27.42 0.43 16.61
C GLY A 87 27.95 -0.97 16.92
N ASP A 88 28.73 -1.09 17.98
CA ASP A 88 29.31 -2.34 18.51
C ASP A 88 28.31 -3.09 19.41
N GLY A 89 27.07 -3.25 18.94
CA GLY A 89 25.98 -3.91 19.67
C GLY A 89 25.23 -3.02 20.67
N PHE A 90 24.26 -3.61 21.38
CA PHE A 90 23.46 -2.90 22.38
C PHE A 90 23.98 -3.11 23.79
N VAL A 91 23.87 -2.06 24.62
CA VAL A 91 23.96 -2.22 26.07
C VAL A 91 22.55 -2.25 26.63
N ALA A 92 22.11 -3.42 27.08
CA ALA A 92 20.73 -3.65 27.46
C ALA A 92 20.58 -4.51 28.72
N ALA A 93 19.42 -4.42 29.36
CA ALA A 93 18.99 -5.32 30.43
C ALA A 93 17.68 -6.01 30.04
N ALA A 94 17.66 -7.35 30.10
CA ALA A 94 16.49 -8.16 29.79
C ALA A 94 15.73 -8.57 31.06
N PHE A 95 14.43 -8.30 31.12
CA PHE A 95 13.56 -8.64 32.24
C PHE A 95 12.44 -9.57 31.77
N GLY A 96 12.56 -10.86 32.11
CA GLY A 96 11.56 -11.87 31.85
C GLY A 96 10.36 -11.73 32.79
N HIS A 97 9.16 -11.70 32.22
CA HIS A 97 7.89 -11.57 32.94
C HIS A 97 6.91 -12.67 32.51
N GLN A 98 6.05 -13.04 33.46
CA GLN A 98 5.10 -14.15 33.32
C GLN A 98 3.64 -13.69 33.26
N THR A 99 3.38 -12.44 33.65
CA THR A 99 2.04 -11.89 33.86
C THR A 99 1.86 -10.60 33.07
N SER A 100 0.72 -10.48 32.41
CA SER A 100 0.27 -9.20 31.87
C SER A 100 -0.16 -8.26 33.01
N ARG A 101 -0.28 -6.96 32.71
CA ARG A 101 -0.81 -5.98 33.67
C ARG A 101 -2.26 -6.25 34.08
N ALA A 102 -3.00 -7.02 33.30
CA ALA A 102 -4.36 -7.45 33.63
C ALA A 102 -4.38 -8.77 34.45
N GLY A 103 -3.23 -9.33 34.83
CA GLY A 103 -3.14 -10.58 35.57
C GLY A 103 -3.36 -11.85 34.73
N ASP A 104 -3.43 -11.74 33.40
CA ASP A 104 -3.44 -12.90 32.49
C ASP A 104 -2.03 -13.44 32.25
N PRO A 105 -1.87 -14.75 31.95
CA PRO A 105 -0.58 -15.31 31.59
C PRO A 105 -0.05 -14.64 30.32
N LEU A 106 1.20 -14.18 30.39
CA LEU A 106 1.89 -13.54 29.28
C LEU A 106 3.40 -13.76 29.45
N LEU A 107 3.95 -14.67 28.66
CA LEU A 107 5.39 -14.87 28.58
C LEU A 107 5.98 -13.76 27.69
N HIS A 108 6.75 -12.86 28.28
CA HIS A 108 7.34 -11.74 27.57
C HIS A 108 8.62 -11.25 28.26
N THR A 109 9.51 -10.68 27.46
CA THR A 109 10.76 -10.09 27.94
C THR A 109 10.83 -8.63 27.53
N HIS A 110 11.11 -7.76 28.49
CA HIS A 110 11.45 -6.36 28.25
C HIS A 110 12.95 -6.23 28.16
N VAL A 111 13.46 -5.89 26.98
CA VAL A 111 14.89 -5.62 26.77
C VAL A 111 15.07 -4.10 26.73
N VAL A 112 15.49 -3.55 27.87
CA VAL A 112 15.72 -2.12 28.03
C VAL A 112 17.11 -1.78 27.50
N VAL A 113 17.16 -1.25 26.29
CA VAL A 113 18.37 -0.79 25.60
C VAL A 113 18.65 0.64 25.99
N ALA A 114 19.84 0.92 26.51
CA ALA A 114 20.25 2.29 26.78
C ALA A 114 20.42 3.07 25.48
N ASN A 115 20.12 4.36 25.48
CA ASN A 115 20.34 5.22 24.32
C ASN A 115 21.84 5.56 24.15
N ARG A 116 22.69 4.54 24.13
CA ARG A 116 24.14 4.62 23.98
C ARG A 116 24.65 3.40 23.23
N THR A 117 25.52 3.64 22.26
CA THR A 117 26.32 2.61 21.62
C THR A 117 27.73 3.13 21.39
N ARG A 118 28.67 2.20 21.30
CA ARG A 118 30.06 2.48 21.00
C ARG A 118 30.26 2.32 19.49
N GLY A 119 30.75 3.37 18.83
CA GLY A 119 31.10 3.30 17.41
C GLY A 119 32.43 2.59 17.17
N PRO A 120 32.84 2.40 15.90
CA PRO A 120 34.10 1.76 15.53
C PRO A 120 35.31 2.59 15.97
N ASP A 121 35.11 3.89 16.18
CA ASP A 121 36.06 4.86 16.74
C ASP A 121 36.24 4.73 18.27
N ALA A 122 35.67 3.69 18.89
CA ALA A 122 35.58 3.48 20.33
C ALA A 122 34.87 4.60 21.10
N ARG A 123 34.18 5.52 20.41
CA ARG A 123 33.45 6.63 21.04
C ARG A 123 32.01 6.25 21.33
N TRP A 124 31.54 6.63 22.52
CA TRP A 124 30.17 6.47 22.95
C TRP A 124 29.30 7.65 22.51
N THR A 125 28.15 7.34 21.93
CA THR A 125 27.18 8.33 21.42
C THR A 125 25.76 7.77 21.50
N ALA A 126 24.76 8.64 21.32
CA ALA A 126 23.37 8.22 21.24
C ALA A 126 23.10 7.28 20.04
N LEU A 127 22.16 6.36 20.23
CA LEU A 127 21.65 5.50 19.17
C LEU A 127 20.78 6.30 18.20
N ASP A 128 20.84 5.95 16.92
CA ASP A 128 19.82 6.35 15.97
C ASP A 128 18.58 5.45 16.16
N ALA A 129 17.46 6.04 16.54
CA ALA A 129 16.22 5.31 16.74
C ALA A 129 15.55 4.87 15.42
N ARG A 130 15.83 5.55 14.30
CA ARG A 130 15.12 5.29 13.03
C ARG A 130 15.27 3.85 12.55
N PRO A 131 16.49 3.25 12.53
CA PRO A 131 16.65 1.84 12.20
C PRO A 131 15.93 0.90 13.17
N LEU A 132 15.88 1.21 14.48
CA LEU A 132 15.15 0.37 15.45
C LEU A 132 13.67 0.26 15.09
N TYR A 133 13.01 1.39 14.80
CA TYR A 133 11.60 1.38 14.38
C TYR A 133 11.40 0.70 13.03
N ARG A 134 12.30 0.94 12.08
CA ARG A 134 12.24 0.37 10.73
C ARG A 134 12.37 -1.16 10.74
N HIS A 135 13.25 -1.72 11.59
CA HIS A 135 13.50 -3.16 11.69
C HIS A 135 12.64 -3.88 12.74
N ALA A 136 11.90 -3.15 13.60
CA ALA A 136 11.09 -3.72 14.68
C ALA A 136 10.09 -4.77 14.19
N LYS A 137 9.40 -4.51 13.08
CA LYS A 137 8.42 -5.46 12.50
C LYS A 137 9.11 -6.75 12.10
N THR A 138 10.19 -6.68 11.34
CA THR A 138 10.95 -7.84 10.86
C THR A 138 11.57 -8.64 12.00
N ALA A 139 12.13 -7.96 13.01
CA ALA A 139 12.63 -8.63 14.22
C ALA A 139 11.51 -9.41 14.94
N GLY A 140 10.28 -8.88 14.94
CA GLY A 140 9.10 -9.61 15.41
C GLY A 140 8.80 -10.88 14.62
N TYR A 141 8.95 -10.87 13.29
CA TYR A 141 8.76 -12.08 12.46
C TYR A 141 9.82 -13.13 12.75
N LEU A 142 11.09 -12.71 12.89
CA LEU A 142 12.20 -13.61 13.24
C LEU A 142 12.02 -14.22 14.64
N TYR A 143 11.65 -13.41 15.63
CA TYR A 143 11.30 -13.89 16.97
C TYR A 143 10.20 -14.96 16.90
N GLN A 144 9.11 -14.68 16.18
CA GLN A 144 8.00 -15.63 16.08
C GLN A 144 8.42 -16.91 15.35
N ALA A 145 9.18 -16.82 14.25
CA ALA A 145 9.66 -17.97 13.52
C ALA A 145 10.61 -18.83 14.38
N ARG A 146 11.55 -18.22 15.11
CA ARG A 146 12.43 -18.96 16.03
C ARG A 146 11.65 -19.63 17.15
N LEU A 147 10.69 -18.93 17.75
CA LEU A 147 9.85 -19.49 18.81
C LEU A 147 9.06 -20.69 18.31
N ARG A 148 8.46 -20.61 17.11
CA ARG A 148 7.74 -21.74 16.52
C ARG A 148 8.64 -22.95 16.34
N ARG A 149 9.85 -22.72 15.85
CA ARG A 149 10.84 -23.77 15.63
C ARG A 149 11.22 -24.47 16.93
N GLU A 150 11.61 -23.71 17.96
CA GLU A 150 12.03 -24.27 19.25
C GLU A 150 10.91 -25.06 19.93
N VAL A 151 9.68 -24.53 19.90
CA VAL A 151 8.53 -25.21 20.49
C VAL A 151 8.17 -26.48 19.71
N SER A 152 8.19 -26.45 18.38
CA SER A 152 7.92 -27.64 17.58
C SER A 152 9.00 -28.71 17.74
N ASP A 153 10.27 -28.34 17.83
CA ASP A 153 11.37 -29.29 18.00
C ASP A 153 11.38 -29.95 19.39
N ARG A 154 11.15 -29.15 20.45
CA ARG A 154 11.26 -29.64 21.84
C ARG A 154 9.97 -30.24 22.38
N LEU A 155 8.81 -29.78 21.90
CA LEU A 155 7.50 -30.17 22.44
C LEU A 155 6.57 -30.83 21.41
N ALA A 156 7.01 -30.98 20.16
CA ALA A 156 6.24 -31.60 19.08
C ALA A 156 4.86 -30.95 18.81
N LEU A 157 4.67 -29.69 19.21
CA LEU A 157 3.40 -28.98 19.03
C LEU A 157 3.28 -28.43 17.60
N ASP A 158 2.07 -28.57 17.04
CA ASP A 158 1.67 -28.00 15.74
C ASP A 158 1.12 -26.57 15.91
N TRP A 159 1.13 -25.81 14.82
CA TRP A 159 0.75 -24.40 14.75
C TRP A 159 -0.45 -24.20 13.84
N GLY A 160 -1.32 -23.25 14.16
CA GLY A 160 -2.34 -22.77 13.24
C GLY A 160 -1.75 -22.01 12.04
N GLU A 161 -2.63 -21.33 11.32
CA GLU A 161 -2.25 -20.45 10.21
C GLU A 161 -1.37 -19.28 10.70
N VAL A 162 -0.24 -19.03 10.03
CA VAL A 162 0.62 -17.88 10.32
C VAL A 162 -0.04 -16.62 9.76
N ARG A 163 -0.34 -15.67 10.64
CA ARG A 163 -0.93 -14.38 10.28
C ARG A 163 -0.04 -13.25 10.79
N LYS A 164 0.43 -12.42 9.86
CA LYS A 164 1.36 -11.30 10.16
C LYS A 164 2.58 -11.77 10.97
N GLY A 165 3.16 -12.91 10.60
CA GLY A 165 4.34 -13.49 11.24
C GLY A 165 4.09 -14.28 12.52
N SER A 166 2.91 -14.21 13.12
CA SER A 166 2.54 -14.93 14.36
C SER A 166 1.54 -16.04 14.09
N ALA A 167 1.59 -17.13 14.86
CA ALA A 167 0.58 -18.18 14.86
C ALA A 167 0.21 -18.53 16.30
N GLU A 168 -1.02 -19.02 16.50
CA GLU A 168 -1.42 -19.67 17.75
C GLU A 168 -1.18 -21.18 17.61
N LEU A 169 -0.92 -21.88 18.72
CA LEU A 169 -0.78 -23.33 18.75
C LEU A 169 -2.08 -24.01 18.27
N ALA A 170 -1.94 -25.10 17.52
CA ALA A 170 -3.08 -25.92 17.12
C ALA A 170 -3.77 -26.51 18.37
N GLY A 171 -5.10 -26.60 18.33
CA GLY A 171 -5.90 -27.13 19.45
C GLY A 171 -6.32 -26.10 20.50
N PHE A 172 -5.91 -24.83 20.38
CA PHE A 172 -6.43 -23.73 21.21
C PHE A 172 -7.61 -23.05 20.52
N SER A 173 -8.75 -22.93 21.21
CA SER A 173 -9.92 -22.23 20.68
C SER A 173 -9.70 -20.71 20.68
N ARG A 174 -10.34 -20.02 19.72
CA ARG A 174 -10.31 -18.56 19.64
C ARG A 174 -10.91 -17.91 20.89
N GLU A 175 -11.98 -18.48 21.43
CA GLU A 175 -12.66 -17.98 22.63
C GLU A 175 -11.74 -18.01 23.85
N LEU A 176 -10.97 -19.08 24.04
CA LEU A 176 -9.99 -19.19 25.12
C LEU A 176 -8.89 -18.13 25.00
N VAL A 177 -8.36 -17.93 23.78
CA VAL A 177 -7.35 -16.90 23.51
C VAL A 177 -7.87 -15.50 23.80
N GLU A 178 -9.11 -15.19 23.39
CA GLU A 178 -9.77 -13.91 23.66
C GLU A 178 -10.04 -13.71 25.15
N HIS A 179 -10.48 -14.75 25.87
CA HIS A 179 -10.73 -14.72 27.31
C HIS A 179 -9.48 -14.32 28.13
N PHE A 180 -8.31 -14.83 27.76
CA PHE A 180 -7.04 -14.49 28.41
C PHE A 180 -6.34 -13.26 27.81
N SER A 181 -7.02 -12.49 26.94
CA SER A 181 -6.46 -11.30 26.29
C SER A 181 -7.04 -9.99 26.83
N ARG A 182 -7.36 -9.92 28.13
CA ARG A 182 -8.02 -8.74 28.76
C ARG A 182 -7.23 -7.45 28.55
N ARG A 183 -5.90 -7.50 28.66
CA ARG A 183 -5.03 -6.35 28.41
C ARG A 183 -5.15 -5.79 26.99
N ARG A 184 -5.24 -6.67 25.98
CA ARG A 184 -5.41 -6.25 24.59
C ARG A 184 -6.78 -5.60 24.41
N LYS A 185 -7.81 -6.13 25.07
CA LYS A 185 -9.16 -5.58 25.05
C LYS A 185 -9.20 -4.14 25.58
N GLU A 186 -8.58 -3.87 26.73
CA GLU A 186 -8.48 -2.50 27.30
C GLU A 186 -7.81 -1.51 26.33
N ILE A 187 -6.71 -1.93 25.67
CA ILE A 187 -5.99 -1.09 24.71
C ILE A 187 -6.88 -0.81 23.49
N VAL A 188 -7.55 -1.83 22.97
CA VAL A 188 -8.48 -1.69 21.84
C VAL A 188 -9.66 -0.80 22.19
N GLU A 189 -10.19 -0.88 23.41
CA GLU A 189 -11.25 0.01 23.91
C GLU A 189 -10.78 1.47 23.98
N GLN A 190 -9.57 1.74 24.50
CA GLN A 190 -9.03 3.10 24.48
C GLN A 190 -8.70 3.62 23.07
N LEU A 191 -8.19 2.76 22.18
CA LEU A 191 -8.00 3.11 20.78
C LEU A 191 -9.34 3.48 20.13
N ALA A 192 -10.40 2.71 20.40
CA ALA A 192 -11.74 2.98 19.91
C ALA A 192 -12.32 4.29 20.47
N LEU A 193 -12.04 4.62 21.74
CA LEU A 193 -12.43 5.89 22.36
C LEU A 193 -11.69 7.09 21.75
N ARG A 194 -10.43 6.93 21.36
CA ARG A 194 -9.60 7.99 20.77
C ARG A 194 -9.61 8.04 19.25
N GLY A 195 -10.21 7.05 18.58
CA GLY A 195 -10.21 6.96 17.10
C GLY A 195 -8.83 6.68 16.52
N GLY A 196 -7.90 6.15 17.32
CA GLY A 196 -6.52 5.92 16.91
C GLY A 196 -6.34 4.55 16.29
N HIS A 197 -5.62 4.48 15.17
CA HIS A 197 -5.38 3.23 14.45
C HIS A 197 -3.89 2.98 14.15
N SER A 198 -3.05 4.01 14.24
CA SER A 198 -1.61 3.87 14.03
C SER A 198 -0.88 3.14 15.18
N PRO A 199 0.33 2.62 14.94
CA PRO A 199 1.21 2.12 16.00
C PRO A 199 1.48 3.14 17.10
N ALA A 200 1.60 4.42 16.73
CA ALA A 200 1.78 5.54 17.64
C ALA A 200 0.58 5.68 18.60
N SER A 201 -0.63 5.68 18.06
CA SER A 201 -1.86 5.67 18.86
C SER A 201 -1.98 4.45 19.76
N ALA A 202 -1.61 3.26 19.27
CA ALA A 202 -1.64 2.03 20.06
C ALA A 202 -0.67 2.09 21.26
N GLN A 203 0.51 2.69 21.09
CA GLN A 203 1.45 2.92 22.18
C GLN A 203 0.89 3.91 23.21
N ALA A 204 0.30 5.02 22.77
CA ALA A 204 -0.33 6.01 23.64
C ALA A 204 -1.49 5.39 24.45
N ALA A 205 -2.38 4.64 23.80
CA ALA A 205 -3.48 3.94 24.46
C ALA A 205 -2.96 2.90 25.49
N ALA A 206 -1.86 2.21 25.18
CA ALA A 206 -1.23 1.28 26.11
C ALA A 206 -0.64 1.96 27.36
N LEU A 207 -0.20 3.22 27.25
CA LEU A 207 0.30 4.01 28.37
C LEU A 207 -0.86 4.54 29.24
N VAL A 208 -1.92 5.04 28.64
CA VAL A 208 -3.08 5.61 29.37
C VAL A 208 -3.80 4.53 30.18
N THR A 209 -4.00 3.35 29.60
CA THR A 209 -4.63 2.20 30.30
C THR A 209 -3.73 1.53 31.35
N ARG A 210 -2.51 2.04 31.56
CA ARG A 210 -1.51 1.38 32.40
C ARG A 210 -1.89 1.49 33.88
N LYS A 211 -2.52 0.44 34.42
CA LYS A 211 -2.61 0.24 35.87
C LYS A 211 -1.26 -0.22 36.45
N GLY A 212 -1.03 0.11 37.72
CA GLY A 212 0.07 -0.45 38.50
C GLY A 212 -0.03 -1.98 38.50
N LYS A 213 1.11 -2.68 38.43
CA LYS A 213 1.13 -4.14 38.60
C LYS A 213 0.83 -4.43 40.07
N ASP A 214 -0.16 -5.27 40.34
CA ASP A 214 -0.37 -5.81 41.67
C ASP A 214 0.67 -6.91 41.91
N TYR A 215 1.69 -6.59 42.71
CA TYR A 215 2.77 -7.51 43.09
C TYR A 215 2.38 -8.37 44.30
N GLY A 216 1.16 -8.25 44.83
CA GLY A 216 0.74 -8.90 46.07
C GLY A 216 0.36 -10.37 45.96
N MET A 217 0.15 -10.92 44.75
CA MET A 217 -0.33 -12.30 44.58
C MET A 217 0.83 -13.29 44.30
N PRO A 218 1.00 -14.34 45.11
CA PRO A 218 2.00 -15.38 44.85
C PRO A 218 1.76 -16.10 43.52
N THR A 219 2.83 -16.46 42.82
CA THR A 219 2.81 -17.13 41.51
C THR A 219 1.97 -18.41 41.50
N GLU A 220 2.00 -19.18 42.59
CA GLU A 220 1.24 -20.43 42.73
C GLU A 220 -0.27 -20.19 42.61
N ARG A 221 -0.79 -19.18 43.34
CA ARG A 221 -2.21 -18.82 43.29
C ARG A 221 -2.63 -18.29 41.92
N LEU A 222 -1.75 -17.56 41.23
CA LEU A 222 -2.02 -17.10 39.87
C LEU A 222 -2.17 -18.29 38.90
N ARG A 223 -1.28 -19.29 38.99
CA ARG A 223 -1.36 -20.50 38.17
C ARG A 223 -2.63 -21.31 38.45
N GLU A 224 -3.05 -21.41 39.71
CA GLU A 224 -4.32 -22.05 40.10
C GLU A 224 -5.53 -21.35 39.47
N GLN A 225 -5.58 -20.01 39.54
CA GLN A 225 -6.65 -19.22 38.91
C GLN A 225 -6.67 -19.38 37.39
N TRP A 226 -5.51 -19.40 36.75
CA TRP A 226 -5.42 -19.61 35.31
C TRP A 226 -5.88 -21.02 34.91
N ARG A 227 -5.53 -22.05 35.68
CA ARG A 227 -6.00 -23.42 35.44
C ARG A 227 -7.51 -23.53 35.56
N ALA A 228 -8.10 -22.93 36.59
CA ALA A 228 -9.55 -22.90 36.76
C ALA A 228 -10.25 -22.24 35.57
N ARG A 229 -9.80 -21.04 35.18
CA ARG A 229 -10.32 -20.30 34.02
C ARG A 229 -10.11 -21.04 32.69
N ALA A 230 -8.99 -21.74 32.51
CA ALA A 230 -8.75 -22.52 31.30
C ALA A 230 -9.66 -23.77 31.22
N ALA A 231 -9.92 -24.41 32.37
CA ALA A 231 -10.83 -25.56 32.45
C ALA A 231 -12.28 -25.19 32.11
N GLU A 232 -12.74 -24.00 32.53
CA GLU A 232 -14.06 -23.45 32.12
C GLU A 232 -14.22 -23.34 30.60
N HIS A 233 -13.10 -23.23 29.87
CA HIS A 233 -13.04 -23.13 28.42
C HIS A 233 -12.53 -24.42 27.74
N GLY A 234 -12.59 -25.57 28.43
CA GLY A 234 -12.31 -26.88 27.86
C GLY A 234 -10.82 -27.26 27.75
N LEU A 235 -9.92 -26.50 28.39
CA LEU A 235 -8.48 -26.81 28.45
C LEU A 235 -8.07 -27.20 29.87
N ASP A 236 -8.39 -28.44 30.25
CA ASP A 236 -7.98 -29.03 31.52
C ASP A 236 -6.58 -29.67 31.44
N ARG A 237 -6.11 -30.24 32.56
CA ARG A 237 -4.76 -30.84 32.66
C ARG A 237 -4.58 -32.03 31.73
N GLU A 238 -5.61 -32.86 31.56
CA GLU A 238 -5.53 -34.05 30.70
C GLU A 238 -5.50 -33.64 29.22
N ARG A 239 -6.30 -32.65 28.83
CA ARG A 239 -6.25 -32.07 27.50
C ARG A 239 -4.90 -31.43 27.18
N CYS A 240 -4.28 -30.74 28.15
CA CYS A 240 -2.93 -30.21 28.00
C CYS A 240 -1.90 -31.31 27.72
N LYS A 241 -1.96 -32.44 28.47
CA LYS A 241 -1.07 -33.58 28.23
C LYS A 241 -1.27 -34.19 26.84
N GLN A 242 -2.52 -34.32 26.39
CA GLN A 242 -2.83 -34.83 25.05
C GLN A 242 -2.26 -33.95 23.93
N LEU A 243 -2.24 -32.63 24.10
CA LEU A 243 -1.66 -31.72 23.10
C LEU A 243 -0.15 -31.97 22.94
N VAL A 244 0.57 -32.13 24.04
CA VAL A 244 2.04 -32.34 24.07
C VAL A 244 2.44 -33.78 23.67
N ALA A 245 1.50 -34.74 23.70
CA ALA A 245 1.75 -36.13 23.31
C ALA A 245 1.61 -36.40 21.80
N SER A 246 1.28 -35.39 20.99
CA SER A 246 1.13 -35.55 19.54
C SER A 246 2.47 -35.63 18.82
N LEU A 247 2.57 -36.46 17.79
CA LEU A 247 3.80 -36.59 16.99
C LEU A 247 3.91 -35.41 16.02
N PRO A 248 5.12 -34.84 15.83
CA PRO A 248 5.33 -33.75 14.89
C PRO A 248 5.16 -34.26 13.46
N ARG A 249 4.53 -33.46 12.60
CA ARG A 249 4.45 -33.74 11.16
C ARG A 249 5.64 -33.08 10.46
N PRO A 250 6.42 -33.80 9.64
CA PRO A 250 7.39 -33.15 8.79
C PRO A 250 6.66 -32.22 7.82
N THR A 251 7.11 -30.97 7.72
CA THR A 251 6.57 -30.00 6.75
C THR A 251 7.70 -29.37 5.96
N VAL A 252 7.50 -29.31 4.66
CA VAL A 252 8.29 -28.49 3.75
C VAL A 252 7.75 -27.05 3.85
N PRO A 253 8.61 -26.02 3.89
CA PRO A 253 8.15 -24.63 3.79
C PRO A 253 7.37 -24.41 2.50
N ASP A 254 6.36 -23.54 2.55
CA ASP A 254 5.68 -23.11 1.32
C ASP A 254 6.67 -22.35 0.41
N ALA A 255 6.52 -22.50 -0.90
CA ALA A 255 7.31 -21.72 -1.86
C ALA A 255 7.01 -20.22 -1.71
N VAL A 256 8.04 -19.39 -1.77
CA VAL A 256 7.89 -17.93 -1.76
C VAL A 256 7.97 -17.41 -3.18
N GLU A 257 6.85 -16.94 -3.71
CA GLU A 257 6.79 -16.32 -5.03
C GLU A 257 7.07 -14.81 -4.93
N LEU A 258 8.25 -14.38 -5.39
CA LEU A 258 8.64 -12.96 -5.35
C LEU A 258 7.70 -12.06 -6.17
N ASP A 259 7.09 -12.60 -7.21
CA ASP A 259 6.11 -11.88 -8.03
C ASP A 259 4.90 -11.45 -7.18
N GLU A 260 4.55 -12.18 -6.11
CA GLU A 260 3.51 -11.78 -5.16
C GLU A 260 3.89 -10.50 -4.39
N LEU A 261 5.18 -10.29 -4.08
CA LEU A 261 5.65 -9.05 -3.47
C LEU A 261 5.51 -7.87 -4.44
N THR A 262 5.67 -8.13 -5.74
CA THR A 262 5.43 -7.13 -6.79
C THR A 262 3.98 -7.01 -7.26
N SER A 263 3.05 -7.73 -6.63
CA SER A 263 1.62 -7.63 -6.99
C SER A 263 1.01 -6.28 -6.59
N ARG A 264 1.50 -5.67 -5.49
CA ARG A 264 0.96 -4.43 -4.93
C ARG A 264 1.95 -3.26 -4.89
N ALA A 265 3.23 -3.51 -5.10
CA ALA A 265 4.28 -2.50 -5.13
C ALA A 265 5.28 -2.84 -6.24
N SER A 266 5.83 -1.84 -6.93
CA SER A 266 6.79 -2.10 -8.02
C SER A 266 8.18 -2.51 -7.50
N THR A 267 8.47 -2.22 -6.22
CA THR A 267 9.72 -2.56 -5.55
C THR A 267 9.46 -3.11 -4.14
N PHE A 268 10.41 -3.86 -3.61
CA PHE A 268 10.38 -4.44 -2.26
C PHE A 268 11.76 -4.38 -1.61
N THR A 269 11.83 -4.50 -0.29
CA THR A 269 13.10 -4.51 0.47
C THR A 269 13.49 -5.93 0.88
N ARG A 270 14.77 -6.13 1.26
CA ARG A 270 15.19 -7.40 1.88
C ARG A 270 14.33 -7.77 3.09
N ARG A 271 13.88 -6.77 3.86
CA ARG A 271 12.97 -6.99 5.00
C ARG A 271 11.62 -7.55 4.60
N ASP A 272 11.09 -7.19 3.44
CA ASP A 272 9.80 -7.69 2.97
C ASP A 272 9.91 -9.16 2.56
N VAL A 273 10.98 -9.54 1.87
CA VAL A 273 11.30 -10.94 1.57
C VAL A 273 11.48 -11.74 2.86
N LEU A 274 12.21 -11.20 3.85
CA LEU A 274 12.41 -11.89 5.13
C LEU A 274 11.10 -12.09 5.91
N GLN A 275 10.17 -11.13 5.85
CA GLN A 275 8.83 -11.30 6.42
C GLN A 275 8.00 -12.37 5.69
N ALA A 276 8.09 -12.43 4.36
CA ALA A 276 7.40 -13.44 3.54
C ALA A 276 7.95 -14.84 3.81
N VAL A 277 9.27 -15.01 3.75
CA VAL A 277 9.96 -16.29 4.04
C VAL A 277 9.66 -16.75 5.47
N ALA A 278 9.74 -15.87 6.48
CA ALA A 278 9.40 -16.22 7.85
C ALA A 278 7.92 -16.64 8.02
N SER A 279 7.02 -16.16 7.16
CA SER A 279 5.60 -16.54 7.19
C SER A 279 5.36 -17.89 6.50
N ALA A 280 6.06 -18.16 5.40
CA ALA A 280 6.01 -19.45 4.68
C ALA A 280 6.56 -20.63 5.52
N HIS A 281 7.44 -20.34 6.49
CA HIS A 281 7.87 -21.33 7.47
C HIS A 281 6.82 -21.47 8.59
N ARG A 282 5.77 -22.26 8.34
CA ARG A 282 4.69 -22.50 9.33
C ARG A 282 5.21 -22.98 10.68
N HIS A 283 6.09 -23.97 10.70
CA HIS A 283 6.75 -24.47 11.93
C HIS A 283 7.95 -23.62 12.36
N GLY A 284 8.26 -22.54 11.64
CA GLY A 284 9.38 -21.67 11.93
C GLY A 284 10.74 -22.23 11.51
N ALA A 285 11.75 -21.38 11.58
CA ALA A 285 13.15 -21.73 11.38
C ALA A 285 14.05 -20.72 12.13
N PRO A 286 15.33 -21.07 12.39
CA PRO A 286 16.30 -20.12 12.93
C PRO A 286 16.49 -18.91 12.02
N ALA A 287 16.81 -17.75 12.60
CA ALA A 287 16.99 -16.51 11.83
C ALA A 287 18.05 -16.65 10.72
N THR A 288 19.15 -17.35 10.99
CA THR A 288 20.23 -17.59 10.02
C THR A 288 19.79 -18.41 8.81
N VAL A 289 18.91 -19.39 9.00
CA VAL A 289 18.35 -20.21 7.91
C VAL A 289 17.41 -19.36 7.05
N LEU A 290 16.58 -18.53 7.68
CA LEU A 290 15.69 -17.61 6.98
C LEU A 290 16.48 -16.57 6.19
N GLU A 291 17.51 -15.98 6.79
CA GLU A 291 18.42 -15.03 6.12
C GLU A 291 19.13 -15.68 4.94
N THR A 292 19.67 -16.89 5.10
CA THR A 292 20.32 -17.63 4.00
C THR A 292 19.35 -17.90 2.84
N HIS A 293 18.11 -18.28 3.14
CA HIS A 293 17.08 -18.48 2.12
C HIS A 293 16.71 -17.16 1.43
N VAL A 294 16.57 -16.06 2.17
CA VAL A 294 16.34 -14.74 1.60
C VAL A 294 17.48 -14.32 0.68
N ASP A 295 18.72 -14.49 1.11
CA ASP A 295 19.89 -14.10 0.32
C ASP A 295 19.99 -14.95 -0.96
N ALA A 296 19.65 -16.25 -0.89
CA ALA A 296 19.55 -17.11 -2.07
C ALA A 296 18.43 -16.69 -3.04
N LEU A 297 17.27 -16.24 -2.52
CA LEU A 297 16.17 -15.71 -3.35
C LEU A 297 16.55 -14.39 -4.01
N LEU A 298 17.21 -13.49 -3.28
CA LEU A 298 17.63 -12.18 -3.76
C LEU A 298 18.80 -12.25 -4.75
N ALA A 299 19.67 -13.25 -4.62
CA ALA A 299 20.69 -13.58 -5.62
C ALA A 299 20.11 -14.39 -6.80
N GLY A 300 18.80 -14.63 -6.83
CA GLY A 300 18.14 -15.39 -7.88
C GLY A 300 18.04 -14.59 -9.20
N PRO A 301 18.06 -15.27 -10.36
CA PRO A 301 18.13 -14.63 -11.69
C PRO A 301 16.88 -13.84 -12.10
N LYS A 302 15.83 -13.87 -11.28
CA LYS A 302 14.57 -13.15 -11.48
C LYS A 302 14.52 -11.83 -10.70
N VAL A 303 15.51 -11.52 -9.88
CA VAL A 303 15.56 -10.33 -9.02
C VAL A 303 16.48 -9.29 -9.62
N VAL A 304 16.09 -8.03 -9.54
CA VAL A 304 16.90 -6.89 -9.97
C VAL A 304 17.11 -5.97 -8.76
N PRO A 305 18.34 -5.78 -8.27
CA PRO A 305 18.65 -4.81 -7.23
C PRO A 305 18.55 -3.38 -7.77
N ILE A 306 18.03 -2.48 -6.93
CA ILE A 306 17.85 -1.06 -7.20
C ILE A 306 18.61 -0.29 -6.13
N ALA A 307 19.72 0.33 -6.52
CA ALA A 307 20.50 1.19 -5.64
C ALA A 307 19.85 2.56 -5.53
N VAL A 308 19.36 2.91 -4.35
CA VAL A 308 18.87 4.27 -4.05
C VAL A 308 19.87 4.91 -3.08
N PRO A 309 20.46 6.08 -3.41
CA PRO A 309 21.38 6.79 -2.51
C PRO A 309 20.73 7.04 -1.13
N ASP A 310 21.49 6.81 -0.05
CA ASP A 310 21.09 7.06 1.35
C ASP A 310 19.84 6.32 1.86
N GLU A 311 19.30 5.37 1.09
CA GLU A 311 18.20 4.48 1.48
C GLU A 311 18.62 3.02 1.57
N GLU A 312 17.75 2.20 2.14
CA GLU A 312 17.91 0.75 2.09
C GLU A 312 17.81 0.25 0.64
N VAL A 313 18.68 -0.69 0.27
CA VAL A 313 18.65 -1.35 -1.04
C VAL A 313 17.24 -1.91 -1.30
N ARG A 314 16.67 -1.48 -2.42
CA ARG A 314 15.40 -1.98 -2.93
C ARG A 314 15.65 -3.02 -4.02
N TYR A 315 14.66 -3.83 -4.28
CA TYR A 315 14.68 -4.88 -5.28
C TYR A 315 13.37 -4.84 -6.06
N THR A 316 13.39 -5.38 -7.26
CA THR A 316 12.20 -5.65 -8.08
C THR A 316 12.37 -7.00 -8.78
N THR A 317 11.35 -7.46 -9.49
CA THR A 317 11.45 -8.65 -10.34
C THR A 317 11.72 -8.25 -11.78
N LEU A 318 12.43 -9.11 -12.52
CA LEU A 318 12.68 -8.91 -13.95
C LEU A 318 11.38 -8.89 -14.77
N GLU A 319 10.35 -9.62 -14.32
CA GLU A 319 9.01 -9.56 -14.92
C GLU A 319 8.42 -8.15 -14.81
N GLN A 320 8.48 -7.54 -13.62
CA GLN A 320 7.99 -6.19 -13.38
C GLN A 320 8.72 -5.16 -14.26
N VAL A 321 10.06 -5.23 -14.32
CA VAL A 321 10.86 -4.29 -15.14
C VAL A 321 10.53 -4.41 -16.63
N ARG A 322 10.45 -5.65 -17.15
CA ARG A 322 10.10 -5.88 -18.56
C ARG A 322 8.68 -5.41 -18.88
N LEU A 323 7.76 -5.60 -17.95
CA LEU A 323 6.38 -5.17 -18.11
C LEU A 323 6.28 -3.64 -18.17
N GLU A 324 6.97 -2.94 -17.28
CA GLU A 324 7.04 -1.48 -17.26
C GLU A 324 7.70 -0.93 -18.54
N ARG A 325 8.87 -1.48 -18.92
CA ARG A 325 9.59 -1.07 -20.13
C ARG A 325 8.73 -1.28 -21.39
N ARG A 326 8.14 -2.47 -21.55
CA ARG A 326 7.30 -2.78 -22.71
C ARG A 326 6.12 -1.82 -22.85
N LEU A 327 5.48 -1.44 -21.73
CA LEU A 327 4.40 -0.47 -21.74
C LEU A 327 4.87 0.90 -22.24
N LEU A 328 5.99 1.40 -21.69
CA LEU A 328 6.53 2.71 -22.09
C LEU A 328 7.01 2.72 -23.54
N GLU A 329 7.75 1.70 -23.97
CA GLU A 329 8.19 1.56 -25.37
C GLU A 329 7.03 1.44 -26.35
N THR A 330 5.97 0.70 -25.98
CA THR A 330 4.77 0.58 -26.80
C THR A 330 4.04 1.92 -26.94
N ALA A 331 3.98 2.71 -25.87
CA ALA A 331 3.41 4.05 -25.92
C ALA A 331 4.25 4.98 -26.81
N HIS A 332 5.56 5.02 -26.59
CA HIS A 332 6.49 5.86 -27.34
C HIS A 332 6.52 5.52 -28.84
N ALA A 333 6.58 4.24 -29.19
CA ALA A 333 6.56 3.80 -30.59
C ALA A 333 5.24 4.14 -31.31
N ARG A 334 4.19 4.51 -30.57
CA ARG A 334 2.87 4.83 -31.10
C ARG A 334 2.54 6.33 -31.05
N CYS A 335 3.47 7.21 -30.68
CA CYS A 335 3.26 8.67 -30.73
C CYS A 335 2.83 9.15 -32.13
N ASP A 336 3.43 8.59 -33.18
CA ASP A 336 3.17 8.93 -34.58
C ASP A 336 2.41 7.82 -35.33
N ALA A 337 1.60 7.02 -34.63
CA ALA A 337 0.90 5.87 -35.23
C ALA A 337 -0.11 6.24 -36.34
N ASP A 338 -0.54 7.51 -36.39
CA ASP A 338 -1.51 8.06 -37.33
C ASP A 338 -2.86 7.31 -37.34
N VAL A 339 -3.37 7.03 -36.15
CA VAL A 339 -4.62 6.26 -35.95
C VAL A 339 -5.76 7.13 -35.42
N ALA A 340 -6.99 6.78 -35.79
CA ALA A 340 -8.22 7.35 -35.27
C ALA A 340 -8.31 8.90 -35.32
N ARG A 341 -7.82 9.52 -36.40
CA ARG A 341 -8.07 10.95 -36.67
C ARG A 341 -9.50 11.19 -37.11
N ALA A 342 -10.24 11.98 -36.35
CA ALA A 342 -11.54 12.48 -36.77
C ALA A 342 -11.38 13.57 -37.85
N ARG A 343 -12.45 13.82 -38.60
CA ARG A 343 -12.46 14.94 -39.56
C ARG A 343 -12.66 16.27 -38.84
N ASP A 344 -11.81 17.26 -39.14
CA ASP A 344 -11.83 18.59 -38.51
C ASP A 344 -13.23 19.25 -38.54
N ASP A 345 -13.95 19.13 -39.66
CA ASP A 345 -15.29 19.70 -39.80
C ASP A 345 -16.32 19.08 -38.83
N LEU A 346 -16.13 17.80 -38.50
CA LEU A 346 -16.99 17.07 -37.57
C LEU A 346 -16.59 17.31 -36.10
N VAL A 347 -15.29 17.56 -35.85
CA VAL A 347 -14.77 17.95 -34.53
C VAL A 347 -15.37 19.29 -34.11
N GLU A 348 -15.27 20.32 -34.95
CA GLU A 348 -15.83 21.64 -34.62
C GLU A 348 -17.35 21.59 -34.46
N GLN A 349 -18.06 20.83 -35.30
CA GLN A 349 -19.51 20.65 -35.11
C GLN A 349 -19.87 19.96 -33.79
N ALA A 350 -19.07 18.97 -33.34
CA ALA A 350 -19.32 18.30 -32.06
C ALA A 350 -19.06 19.24 -30.87
N ILE A 351 -18.09 20.16 -31.01
CA ILE A 351 -17.80 21.21 -30.03
C ILE A 351 -18.93 22.24 -30.00
N GLU A 352 -19.32 22.81 -31.14
CA GLU A 352 -20.35 23.87 -31.25
C GLU A 352 -21.73 23.42 -30.76
N ARG A 353 -22.05 22.13 -30.91
CA ARG A 353 -23.30 21.54 -30.41
C ARG A 353 -23.38 21.50 -28.87
N ARG A 354 -22.27 21.72 -28.18
CA ARG A 354 -22.16 21.65 -26.73
C ARG A 354 -21.63 22.95 -26.15
N SER A 355 -22.02 23.28 -24.93
CA SER A 355 -21.46 24.41 -24.19
C SER A 355 -20.17 24.03 -23.49
N LEU A 356 -19.15 23.60 -24.25
CA LEU A 356 -17.84 23.24 -23.71
C LEU A 356 -17.06 24.49 -23.29
N GLY A 357 -16.34 24.40 -22.16
CA GLY A 357 -15.33 25.40 -21.80
C GLY A 357 -14.14 25.38 -22.76
N ALA A 358 -13.30 26.42 -22.73
CA ALA A 358 -12.14 26.53 -23.61
C ALA A 358 -11.18 25.33 -23.48
N GLU A 359 -10.82 24.95 -22.25
CA GLU A 359 -9.95 23.78 -21.97
C GLU A 359 -10.58 22.47 -22.49
N GLN A 360 -11.90 22.29 -22.34
CA GLN A 360 -12.59 21.08 -22.80
C GLN A 360 -12.64 21.02 -24.33
N ALA A 361 -12.85 22.15 -25.00
CA ALA A 361 -12.84 22.22 -26.45
C ALA A 361 -11.44 21.95 -27.02
N GLU A 362 -10.39 22.48 -26.38
CA GLU A 362 -9.00 22.20 -26.73
C GLU A 362 -8.64 20.73 -26.54
N LEU A 363 -9.05 20.12 -25.42
CA LEU A 363 -8.93 18.69 -25.18
C LEU A 363 -9.57 17.87 -26.32
N VAL A 364 -10.81 18.20 -26.70
CA VAL A 364 -11.52 17.49 -27.77
C VAL A 364 -10.77 17.61 -29.10
N ARG A 365 -10.28 18.80 -29.45
CA ARG A 365 -9.48 19.00 -30.68
C ARG A 365 -8.20 18.18 -30.65
N ALA A 366 -7.41 18.27 -29.58
CA ALA A 366 -6.15 17.57 -29.47
C ALA A 366 -6.34 16.04 -29.56
N LEU A 367 -7.27 15.51 -28.76
CA LEU A 367 -7.55 14.07 -28.67
C LEU A 367 -8.04 13.49 -29.99
N THR A 368 -8.87 14.23 -30.73
CA THR A 368 -9.47 13.73 -31.98
C THR A 368 -8.60 13.94 -33.20
N SER A 369 -7.62 14.85 -33.16
CA SER A 369 -6.80 15.22 -34.32
C SER A 369 -5.35 14.71 -34.27
N SER A 370 -4.78 14.38 -33.10
CA SER A 370 -3.35 14.06 -32.96
C SER A 370 -2.85 12.90 -33.82
N GLY A 371 -3.68 11.86 -33.97
CA GLY A 371 -3.27 10.58 -34.58
C GLY A 371 -2.42 9.69 -33.67
N ALA A 372 -2.09 10.13 -32.46
CA ALA A 372 -1.29 9.33 -31.52
C ALA A 372 -2.04 8.06 -31.10
N GLY A 373 -1.33 6.93 -31.04
CA GLY A 373 -1.89 5.63 -30.72
C GLY A 373 -2.06 5.36 -29.23
N VAL A 374 -1.37 6.11 -28.36
CA VAL A 374 -1.58 6.15 -26.91
C VAL A 374 -1.64 7.61 -26.48
N GLU A 375 -2.69 8.01 -25.77
CA GLU A 375 -2.82 9.36 -25.22
C GLU A 375 -3.27 9.33 -23.76
N VAL A 376 -2.71 10.25 -22.96
CA VAL A 376 -3.06 10.40 -21.56
C VAL A 376 -3.81 11.71 -21.34
N VAL A 377 -4.96 11.61 -20.67
CA VAL A 377 -5.80 12.74 -20.28
C VAL A 377 -5.81 12.82 -18.75
N ARG A 378 -5.16 13.85 -18.21
CA ARG A 378 -5.18 14.15 -16.77
C ARG A 378 -6.35 15.08 -16.47
N ALA A 379 -7.34 14.59 -15.75
CA ALA A 379 -8.54 15.36 -15.44
C ALA A 379 -8.95 15.17 -13.98
N PRO A 380 -8.94 16.24 -13.15
CA PRO A 380 -9.34 16.16 -11.77
C PRO A 380 -10.84 15.86 -11.64
N ALA A 381 -11.23 15.28 -10.50
CA ALA A 381 -12.61 14.91 -10.25
C ALA A 381 -13.55 16.13 -10.40
N GLY A 382 -14.48 16.05 -11.33
CA GLY A 382 -15.46 17.13 -11.55
C GLY A 382 -15.00 18.24 -12.49
N ALA A 383 -13.94 18.03 -13.28
CA ALA A 383 -13.57 18.90 -14.41
C ALA A 383 -14.49 18.73 -15.65
N GLY A 384 -15.41 17.76 -15.65
CA GLY A 384 -16.31 17.49 -16.78
C GLY A 384 -15.66 16.67 -17.89
N ASN A 385 -14.81 15.69 -17.53
CA ASN A 385 -14.16 14.76 -18.45
C ASN A 385 -15.18 14.00 -19.32
N THR A 386 -16.24 13.45 -18.73
CA THR A 386 -17.27 12.68 -19.46
C THR A 386 -18.00 13.52 -20.51
N PHE A 387 -18.19 14.81 -20.24
CA PHE A 387 -18.80 15.75 -21.18
C PHE A 387 -17.89 16.06 -22.39
N ALA A 388 -16.57 16.18 -22.16
CA ALA A 388 -15.60 16.31 -23.24
C ALA A 388 -15.45 14.99 -24.05
N LEU A 389 -15.44 13.84 -23.37
CA LEU A 389 -15.37 12.53 -24.01
C LEU A 389 -16.58 12.23 -24.89
N ASP A 390 -17.79 12.67 -24.52
CA ASP A 390 -18.97 12.55 -25.39
C ASP A 390 -18.79 13.33 -26.71
N ALA A 391 -18.22 14.53 -26.65
CA ALA A 391 -17.94 15.34 -27.83
C ALA A 391 -16.88 14.68 -28.73
N ALA A 392 -15.80 14.16 -28.14
CA ALA A 392 -14.77 13.41 -28.86
C ALA A 392 -15.35 12.14 -29.50
N ARG A 393 -16.16 11.37 -28.75
CA ARG A 393 -16.89 10.20 -29.26
C ARG A 393 -17.80 10.57 -30.43
N GLU A 394 -18.58 11.65 -30.34
CA GLU A 394 -19.41 12.09 -31.47
C GLU A 394 -18.56 12.37 -32.71
N ALA A 395 -17.44 13.08 -32.56
CA ALA A 395 -16.54 13.39 -33.66
C ALA A 395 -15.97 12.13 -34.32
N TRP A 396 -15.49 11.17 -33.52
CA TRP A 396 -14.98 9.88 -34.01
C TRP A 396 -16.05 9.05 -34.71
N VAL A 397 -17.21 8.84 -34.06
CA VAL A 397 -18.30 8.03 -34.61
C VAL A 397 -18.82 8.62 -35.92
N ARG A 398 -18.99 9.95 -35.99
CA ARG A 398 -19.41 10.62 -37.24
C ARG A 398 -18.32 10.58 -38.33
N SER A 399 -17.06 10.41 -37.94
CA SER A 399 -15.94 10.19 -38.86
C SER A 399 -15.80 8.71 -39.28
N GLY A 400 -16.68 7.82 -38.81
CA GLY A 400 -16.65 6.39 -39.14
C GLY A 400 -15.72 5.55 -38.27
N ILE A 401 -15.26 6.09 -37.13
CA ILE A 401 -14.35 5.44 -36.19
C ILE A 401 -15.18 4.85 -35.04
N GLU A 402 -15.00 3.55 -34.78
CA GLU A 402 -15.67 2.87 -33.68
C GLU A 402 -15.03 3.24 -32.34
N VAL A 403 -15.85 3.51 -31.33
CA VAL A 403 -15.40 3.92 -29.98
C VAL A 403 -15.97 2.95 -28.96
N SER A 404 -15.08 2.38 -28.15
CA SER A 404 -15.39 1.49 -27.03
C SER A 404 -14.69 1.98 -25.78
N GLY A 405 -15.15 1.53 -24.61
CA GLY A 405 -14.57 1.93 -23.34
C GLY A 405 -14.39 0.78 -22.35
N CYS A 406 -13.53 1.01 -21.37
CA CYS A 406 -13.45 0.18 -20.19
C CYS A 406 -13.07 0.98 -18.95
N ALA A 407 -13.36 0.45 -17.77
CA ALA A 407 -12.94 1.03 -16.50
C ALA A 407 -12.62 -0.05 -15.47
N LEU A 408 -11.94 0.32 -14.38
CA LEU A 408 -11.62 -0.60 -13.29
C LEU A 408 -12.88 -1.14 -12.59
N SER A 409 -13.91 -0.28 -12.43
CA SER A 409 -15.17 -0.64 -11.78
C SER A 409 -16.34 -0.68 -12.75
N ALA A 410 -17.31 -1.55 -12.48
CA ALA A 410 -18.53 -1.65 -13.29
C ALA A 410 -19.37 -0.37 -13.21
N ARG A 411 -19.26 0.36 -12.10
CA ARG A 411 -19.88 1.68 -11.91
C ARG A 411 -19.28 2.72 -12.84
N ALA A 412 -17.96 2.87 -12.86
CA ALA A 412 -17.29 3.80 -13.77
C ALA A 412 -17.62 3.46 -15.25
N ALA A 413 -17.65 2.18 -15.60
CA ALA A 413 -18.10 1.75 -16.93
C ALA A 413 -19.59 2.07 -17.22
N ALA A 414 -20.46 2.09 -16.20
CA ALA A 414 -21.85 2.53 -16.35
C ALA A 414 -21.96 4.06 -16.45
N GLU A 415 -21.14 4.80 -15.71
CA GLU A 415 -21.05 6.27 -15.78
C GLU A 415 -20.53 6.71 -17.16
N LEU A 416 -19.51 6.05 -17.70
CA LEU A 416 -19.01 6.29 -19.06
C LEU A 416 -20.09 6.02 -20.13
N ARG A 417 -20.89 4.96 -19.98
CA ARG A 417 -22.05 4.70 -20.85
C ARG A 417 -23.14 5.74 -20.72
N GLY A 418 -23.49 6.12 -19.49
CA GLY A 418 -24.60 7.03 -19.20
C GLY A 418 -24.31 8.49 -19.52
N GLN A 419 -23.07 8.94 -19.31
CA GLN A 419 -22.67 10.34 -19.44
C GLN A 419 -21.90 10.64 -20.73
N ALA A 420 -21.07 9.71 -21.21
CA ALA A 420 -20.27 9.90 -22.43
C ALA A 420 -20.82 9.15 -23.66
N ALA A 421 -21.90 8.37 -23.50
CA ALA A 421 -22.47 7.52 -24.55
C ALA A 421 -21.46 6.56 -25.22
N ILE A 422 -20.38 6.21 -24.52
CA ILE A 422 -19.37 5.23 -24.97
C ILE A 422 -19.79 3.86 -24.42
N ASP A 423 -19.92 2.85 -25.29
CA ASP A 423 -20.19 1.49 -24.81
C ASP A 423 -18.98 0.96 -24.05
N ALA A 424 -19.19 0.60 -22.77
CA ALA A 424 -18.10 0.34 -21.85
C ALA A 424 -18.32 -0.86 -20.93
N THR A 425 -17.24 -1.58 -20.66
CA THR A 425 -17.21 -2.75 -19.77
C THR A 425 -16.14 -2.61 -18.68
N THR A 426 -16.00 -3.61 -17.80
CA THR A 426 -14.87 -3.62 -16.87
C THR A 426 -13.60 -4.11 -17.57
N ILE A 427 -12.43 -3.62 -17.17
CA ILE A 427 -11.13 -4.12 -17.66
C ILE A 427 -11.05 -5.65 -17.50
N ALA A 428 -11.49 -6.18 -16.37
CA ALA A 428 -11.53 -7.63 -16.13
C ALA A 428 -12.39 -8.40 -17.14
N LEU A 429 -13.54 -7.85 -17.55
CA LEU A 429 -14.39 -8.48 -18.56
C LEU A 429 -13.75 -8.37 -19.94
N LEU A 430 -13.16 -7.22 -20.25
CA LEU A 430 -12.48 -6.99 -21.50
C LEU A 430 -11.31 -7.97 -21.67
N LYS A 431 -10.45 -8.12 -20.65
CA LYS A 431 -9.37 -9.11 -20.64
C LYS A 431 -9.88 -10.53 -20.89
N LEU A 432 -10.94 -10.94 -20.19
CA LEU A 432 -11.56 -12.25 -20.41
C LEU A 432 -12.09 -12.42 -21.85
N ALA A 433 -12.63 -11.35 -22.44
CA ALA A 433 -13.07 -11.37 -23.83
C ALA A 433 -11.88 -11.52 -24.79
N LEU A 434 -10.79 -10.78 -24.55
CA LEU A 434 -9.55 -10.86 -25.32
C LEU A 434 -8.91 -12.25 -25.23
N GLU A 435 -8.81 -12.83 -24.03
CA GLU A 435 -8.31 -14.20 -23.81
C GLU A 435 -9.12 -15.27 -24.55
N ARG A 436 -10.42 -15.01 -24.77
CA ARG A 436 -11.32 -15.89 -25.52
C ARG A 436 -11.35 -15.58 -27.03
N GLY A 437 -10.53 -14.64 -27.50
CA GLY A 437 -10.44 -14.27 -28.92
C GLY A 437 -11.59 -13.41 -29.42
N TYR A 438 -12.36 -12.76 -28.54
CA TYR A 438 -13.38 -11.81 -29.00
C TYR A 438 -12.71 -10.58 -29.63
N PRO A 439 -13.19 -10.12 -30.80
CA PRO A 439 -12.61 -8.97 -31.47
C PRO A 439 -13.01 -7.68 -30.75
N LEU A 440 -12.02 -6.83 -30.46
CA LEU A 440 -12.25 -5.40 -30.28
C LEU A 440 -12.07 -4.68 -31.64
N PRO A 441 -12.49 -3.40 -31.76
CA PRO A 441 -12.47 -2.65 -33.01
C PRO A 441 -11.06 -2.45 -33.56
N HIS A 442 -10.79 -2.97 -34.75
CA HIS A 442 -9.57 -2.67 -35.50
C HIS A 442 -9.60 -1.21 -35.95
N ARG A 443 -8.52 -0.44 -35.74
CA ARG A 443 -8.46 1.01 -36.08
C ARG A 443 -9.55 1.87 -35.41
N GLY A 444 -10.09 1.41 -34.28
CA GLY A 444 -11.02 2.18 -33.45
C GLY A 444 -10.33 2.97 -32.33
N VAL A 445 -11.13 3.39 -31.34
CA VAL A 445 -10.69 4.02 -30.09
C VAL A 445 -11.13 3.17 -28.90
N LEU A 446 -10.21 2.95 -27.96
CA LEU A 446 -10.48 2.36 -26.65
C LEU A 446 -10.19 3.39 -25.56
N VAL A 447 -11.25 3.82 -24.87
CA VAL A 447 -11.16 4.77 -23.75
C VAL A 447 -11.09 4.02 -22.43
N VAL A 448 -10.06 4.26 -21.62
CA VAL A 448 -9.90 3.72 -20.27
C VAL A 448 -10.21 4.83 -19.28
N ASP A 449 -11.34 4.73 -18.58
CA ASP A 449 -11.73 5.69 -17.54
C ASP A 449 -11.20 5.25 -16.16
N GLU A 450 -10.93 6.22 -15.29
CA GLU A 450 -10.23 6.05 -14.01
C GLU A 450 -8.88 5.32 -14.14
N ALA A 451 -8.16 5.59 -15.24
CA ALA A 451 -6.87 4.97 -15.58
C ALA A 451 -5.77 5.22 -14.53
N GLY A 452 -5.87 6.31 -13.75
CA GLY A 452 -4.95 6.61 -12.65
C GLY A 452 -5.01 5.60 -11.48
N MET A 453 -6.02 4.73 -11.43
CA MET A 453 -6.11 3.63 -10.47
C MET A 453 -5.75 2.26 -11.05
N VAL A 454 -5.49 2.18 -12.36
CA VAL A 454 -5.29 0.90 -13.05
C VAL A 454 -3.84 0.47 -12.87
N GLY A 455 -3.64 -0.75 -12.39
CA GLY A 455 -2.30 -1.31 -12.18
C GLY A 455 -1.50 -1.40 -13.48
N THR A 456 -0.17 -1.32 -13.36
CA THR A 456 0.77 -1.37 -14.49
C THR A 456 0.54 -2.58 -15.39
N ARG A 457 0.21 -3.75 -14.81
CA ARG A 457 -0.03 -5.00 -15.56
C ARG A 457 -1.25 -4.93 -16.47
N ASP A 458 -2.34 -4.34 -15.99
CA ASP A 458 -3.54 -4.15 -16.77
C ASP A 458 -3.33 -3.12 -17.88
N LEU A 459 -2.64 -2.01 -17.59
CA LEU A 459 -2.30 -1.01 -18.61
C LEU A 459 -1.39 -1.58 -19.71
N ALA A 460 -0.37 -2.38 -19.34
CA ALA A 460 0.50 -3.07 -20.30
C ALA A 460 -0.30 -4.00 -21.22
N ALA A 461 -1.23 -4.79 -20.68
CA ALA A 461 -2.07 -5.68 -21.47
C ALA A 461 -2.98 -4.92 -22.44
N LEU A 462 -3.53 -3.77 -22.02
CA LEU A 462 -4.36 -2.92 -22.89
C LEU A 462 -3.53 -2.23 -23.98
N ALA A 463 -2.30 -1.81 -23.67
CA ALA A 463 -1.37 -1.23 -24.64
C ALA A 463 -0.91 -2.26 -25.69
N ASP A 464 -0.55 -3.48 -25.26
CA ASP A 464 -0.21 -4.60 -26.14
C ASP A 464 -1.37 -4.89 -27.11
N TYR A 465 -2.58 -4.98 -26.57
CA TYR A 465 -3.79 -5.15 -27.36
C TYR A 465 -4.00 -4.00 -28.37
N ALA A 466 -3.85 -2.74 -27.94
CA ALA A 466 -4.07 -1.58 -28.80
C ALA A 466 -3.06 -1.54 -29.95
N ARG A 467 -1.81 -1.94 -29.69
CA ARG A 467 -0.76 -2.10 -30.69
C ARG A 467 -1.12 -3.16 -31.73
N GLU A 468 -1.61 -4.32 -31.32
CA GLU A 468 -1.94 -5.44 -32.24
C GLU A 468 -3.09 -5.14 -33.21
N ARG A 469 -3.96 -4.18 -32.88
CA ARG A 469 -5.18 -3.87 -33.65
C ARG A 469 -5.19 -2.47 -34.28
N ASP A 470 -4.07 -1.75 -34.21
CA ASP A 470 -3.99 -0.33 -34.55
C ASP A 470 -5.09 0.52 -33.88
N THR A 471 -5.54 0.11 -32.69
CA THR A 471 -6.53 0.85 -31.92
C THR A 471 -5.83 2.02 -31.21
N LYS A 472 -6.48 3.17 -31.15
CA LYS A 472 -6.05 4.29 -30.31
C LYS A 472 -6.45 4.05 -28.86
N LEU A 473 -5.49 4.07 -27.94
CA LEU A 473 -5.70 3.92 -26.50
C LEU A 473 -5.74 5.29 -25.83
N VAL A 474 -6.87 5.66 -25.23
CA VAL A 474 -7.04 6.92 -24.50
C VAL A 474 -7.16 6.62 -23.02
N LEU A 475 -6.16 7.00 -22.23
CA LEU A 475 -6.12 6.79 -20.78
C LEU A 475 -6.60 8.05 -20.07
N VAL A 476 -7.74 7.99 -19.38
CA VAL A 476 -8.36 9.14 -18.69
C VAL A 476 -8.33 8.90 -17.19
N GLY A 477 -7.79 9.83 -16.41
CA GLY A 477 -7.74 9.68 -14.96
C GLY A 477 -7.07 10.84 -14.22
N ASP A 478 -6.85 10.63 -12.93
CA ASP A 478 -6.20 11.59 -12.04
C ASP A 478 -5.22 10.86 -11.11
N ASP A 479 -3.92 11.05 -11.32
CA ASP A 479 -2.84 10.43 -10.54
C ASP A 479 -2.66 11.05 -9.15
N ARG A 480 -3.54 11.98 -8.77
CA ARG A 480 -3.63 12.60 -7.45
C ARG A 480 -4.83 12.08 -6.63
N GLN A 481 -5.64 11.19 -7.19
CA GLN A 481 -6.66 10.43 -6.46
C GLN A 481 -6.08 9.13 -5.87
N LEU A 482 -6.93 8.30 -5.29
CA LEU A 482 -6.54 7.05 -4.64
C LEU A 482 -5.55 6.25 -5.50
N PRO A 483 -4.41 5.83 -4.94
CA PRO A 483 -3.41 5.08 -5.68
C PRO A 483 -3.96 3.71 -6.08
N GLU A 484 -3.29 3.09 -7.04
CA GLU A 484 -3.62 1.75 -7.51
C GLU A 484 -3.59 0.74 -6.36
N ILE A 485 -4.42 -0.30 -6.42
CA ILE A 485 -4.33 -1.40 -5.45
C ILE A 485 -3.12 -2.29 -5.81
N GLU A 486 -2.95 -2.57 -7.10
CA GLU A 486 -1.83 -3.32 -7.66
C GLU A 486 -0.59 -2.44 -7.83
N ALA A 487 0.56 -3.03 -8.17
CA ALA A 487 1.73 -2.23 -8.58
C ALA A 487 1.32 -1.20 -9.67
N GLY A 488 1.77 0.04 -9.50
CA GLY A 488 1.21 1.20 -10.19
C GLY A 488 2.23 2.32 -10.34
N GLY A 489 1.79 3.47 -10.83
CA GLY A 489 2.61 4.60 -11.25
C GLY A 489 2.66 4.78 -12.78
N ALA A 490 2.22 3.78 -13.55
CA ALA A 490 2.33 3.79 -15.01
C ALA A 490 1.58 4.94 -15.67
N PHE A 491 0.34 5.23 -15.26
CA PHE A 491 -0.45 6.34 -15.82
C PHE A 491 0.29 7.68 -15.67
N ARG A 492 0.87 7.94 -14.50
CA ARG A 492 1.65 9.15 -14.23
C ARG A 492 2.90 9.22 -15.10
N VAL A 493 3.67 8.13 -15.17
CA VAL A 493 4.92 8.10 -15.94
C VAL A 493 4.64 8.28 -17.44
N LEU A 494 3.57 7.69 -17.95
CA LEU A 494 3.13 7.90 -19.32
C LEU A 494 2.78 9.37 -19.58
N ALA A 495 2.05 10.02 -18.67
CA ALA A 495 1.75 11.45 -18.76
C ALA A 495 3.02 12.32 -18.75
N GLU A 496 4.00 11.97 -17.91
CA GLU A 496 5.26 12.72 -17.76
C GLU A 496 6.21 12.52 -18.95
N ARG A 497 6.22 11.34 -19.60
CA ARG A 497 7.13 11.02 -20.72
C ARG A 497 6.57 11.31 -22.09
N GLU A 498 5.34 10.90 -22.35
CA GLU A 498 4.70 11.03 -23.67
C GLU A 498 3.89 12.34 -23.80
N GLY A 499 3.75 13.06 -22.68
CA GLY A 499 2.89 14.24 -22.57
C GLY A 499 1.44 13.86 -22.24
N ASP A 500 0.69 14.87 -21.84
CA ASP A 500 -0.70 14.71 -21.46
C ASP A 500 -1.57 15.89 -21.88
N LEU A 501 -2.86 15.63 -21.95
CA LEU A 501 -3.89 16.63 -22.13
C LEU A 501 -4.54 16.89 -20.76
N GLU A 502 -4.24 18.03 -20.14
CA GLU A 502 -4.68 18.34 -18.78
C GLU A 502 -5.93 19.24 -18.77
N LEU A 503 -6.96 18.83 -18.02
CA LEU A 503 -8.02 19.72 -17.57
C LEU A 503 -7.66 20.25 -16.18
N ARG A 504 -7.66 21.56 -15.96
CA ARG A 504 -7.26 22.13 -14.66
C ARG A 504 -8.45 22.63 -13.86
N GLU A 505 -9.48 23.14 -14.53
CA GLU A 505 -10.58 23.81 -13.86
C GLU A 505 -11.58 22.84 -13.21
N LEU A 506 -11.64 22.86 -11.87
CA LEU A 506 -12.72 22.21 -11.11
C LEU A 506 -14.04 22.95 -11.34
N ARG A 507 -15.09 22.23 -11.75
CA ARG A 507 -16.43 22.81 -12.02
C ARG A 507 -17.53 22.26 -11.10
N ARG A 508 -17.23 21.25 -10.30
CA ARG A 508 -18.22 20.58 -9.42
C ARG A 508 -18.60 21.42 -8.22
N GLN A 509 -17.63 22.02 -7.53
CA GLN A 509 -17.88 22.83 -6.32
C GLN A 509 -18.32 24.24 -6.69
N GLN A 510 -19.38 24.73 -6.04
CA GLN A 510 -19.96 26.05 -6.32
C GLN A 510 -19.08 27.20 -5.80
N ALA A 511 -18.45 27.01 -4.64
CA ALA A 511 -17.67 28.07 -3.98
C ALA A 511 -16.24 28.16 -4.55
N PRO A 512 -15.76 29.35 -4.97
CA PRO A 512 -14.39 29.51 -5.49
C PRO A 512 -13.29 29.14 -4.49
N TRP A 513 -13.45 29.50 -3.21
CA TRP A 513 -12.47 29.21 -2.16
C TRP A 513 -12.30 27.70 -1.94
N ASP A 514 -13.39 26.93 -2.05
CA ASP A 514 -13.38 25.48 -1.83
C ASP A 514 -12.68 24.76 -2.98
N ARG A 515 -12.87 25.26 -4.22
CA ARG A 515 -12.10 24.79 -5.38
C ARG A 515 -10.59 25.04 -5.20
N GLN A 516 -10.22 26.21 -4.69
CA GLN A 516 -8.81 26.56 -4.43
C GLN A 516 -8.22 25.68 -3.32
N ALA A 517 -8.95 25.47 -2.23
CA ALA A 517 -8.52 24.62 -1.13
C ALA A 517 -8.33 23.16 -1.58
N LEU A 518 -9.28 22.59 -2.35
CA LEU A 518 -9.15 21.23 -2.88
C LEU A 518 -8.00 21.11 -3.88
N ALA A 519 -7.73 22.13 -4.69
CA ALA A 519 -6.55 22.17 -5.56
C ALA A 519 -5.26 22.22 -4.74
N ALA A 520 -5.19 23.01 -3.66
CA ALA A 520 -4.05 23.04 -2.75
C ALA A 520 -3.78 21.66 -2.14
N LEU A 521 -4.82 20.98 -1.64
CA LEU A 521 -4.69 19.60 -1.13
C LEU A 521 -4.20 18.62 -2.21
N ARG A 522 -4.75 18.71 -3.43
CA ARG A 522 -4.34 17.89 -4.58
C ARG A 522 -2.86 18.05 -4.93
N ASP A 523 -2.37 19.28 -4.88
CA ASP A 523 -1.01 19.64 -5.26
C ASP A 523 0.02 19.40 -4.14
N GLY A 524 -0.45 19.17 -2.91
CA GLY A 524 0.39 18.88 -1.76
C GLY A 524 0.67 20.05 -0.83
N ARG A 525 -0.17 21.08 -0.90
CA ARG A 525 -0.15 22.24 0.00
C ARG A 525 -1.23 22.02 1.06
N ALA A 526 -0.99 21.03 1.91
CA ALA A 526 -1.93 20.56 2.92
C ALA A 526 -2.17 21.62 4.02
N ASP A 527 -1.16 22.44 4.30
CA ASP A 527 -1.18 23.62 5.15
C ASP A 527 -2.22 24.65 4.64
N GLU A 528 -2.16 25.02 3.37
CA GLU A 528 -3.10 25.96 2.76
C GLU A 528 -4.54 25.42 2.78
N TRP A 529 -4.71 24.13 2.50
CA TRP A 529 -6.02 23.48 2.58
C TRP A 529 -6.56 23.47 4.02
N ALA A 530 -5.73 23.11 4.99
CA ALA A 530 -6.12 23.00 6.40
C ALA A 530 -6.57 24.38 6.92
N GLN A 531 -5.81 25.44 6.62
CA GLN A 531 -6.17 26.81 6.97
C GLN A 531 -7.51 27.21 6.33
N ALA A 532 -7.67 27.00 5.02
CA ALA A 532 -8.89 27.39 4.32
C ALA A 532 -10.15 26.66 4.84
N TYR A 533 -10.03 25.36 5.16
CA TYR A 533 -11.15 24.59 5.72
C TYR A 533 -11.45 25.00 7.16
N ALA A 534 -10.44 25.41 7.92
CA ALA A 534 -10.63 25.88 9.29
C ALA A 534 -11.28 27.28 9.32
N ASP A 535 -10.82 28.22 8.48
CA ASP A 535 -11.40 29.55 8.31
C ASP A 535 -12.87 29.48 7.86
N ALA A 536 -13.22 28.48 7.06
CA ALA A 536 -14.58 28.24 6.59
C ALA A 536 -15.43 27.39 7.57
N GLU A 537 -14.95 27.13 8.78
CA GLU A 537 -15.59 26.32 9.82
C GLU A 537 -15.98 24.90 9.34
N ARG A 538 -15.19 24.34 8.42
CA ARG A 538 -15.39 22.99 7.86
C ARG A 538 -14.63 21.90 8.59
N VAL A 539 -13.75 22.25 9.51
CA VAL A 539 -13.08 21.29 10.41
C VAL A 539 -13.90 21.14 11.69
N VAL A 540 -14.33 19.91 11.97
CA VAL A 540 -15.19 19.60 13.12
C VAL A 540 -14.44 18.68 14.08
N THR A 541 -14.37 19.10 15.34
CA THR A 541 -13.70 18.33 16.40
C THR A 541 -14.67 17.88 17.48
N ALA A 542 -14.26 16.84 18.21
CA ALA A 542 -14.92 16.37 19.42
C ALA A 542 -13.87 15.71 20.34
N PRO A 543 -14.11 15.65 21.66
CA PRO A 543 -13.13 15.16 22.63
C PRO A 543 -12.89 13.65 22.56
N THR A 544 -13.79 12.89 21.96
CA THR A 544 -13.65 11.44 21.79
C THR A 544 -14.18 11.01 20.42
N ALA A 545 -13.68 9.90 19.89
CA ALA A 545 -14.14 9.36 18.62
C ALA A 545 -15.63 8.94 18.62
N PRO A 546 -16.21 8.34 19.68
CA PRO A 546 -17.65 8.12 19.74
C PRO A 546 -18.46 9.42 19.67
N ALA A 547 -18.07 10.46 20.42
CA ALA A 547 -18.73 11.77 20.36
C ALA A 547 -18.59 12.42 18.98
N LEU A 548 -17.42 12.26 18.34
CA LEU A 548 -17.19 12.73 16.98
C LEU A 548 -18.12 12.05 15.97
N ARG A 549 -18.23 10.72 16.04
CA ARG A 549 -19.10 9.92 15.16
C ARG A 549 -20.57 10.21 15.39
N GLU A 550 -20.98 10.48 16.63
CA GLU A 550 -22.34 10.94 16.95
C GLU A 550 -22.64 12.31 16.34
N ARG A 551 -21.71 13.27 16.50
CA ARG A 551 -21.83 14.60 15.89
C ARG A 551 -21.90 14.50 14.37
N LEU A 552 -21.02 13.72 13.75
CA LEU A 552 -20.99 13.46 12.30
C LEU A 552 -22.33 12.90 11.82
N ALA A 553 -22.86 11.86 12.48
CA ALA A 553 -24.14 11.26 12.12
C ALA A 553 -25.33 12.24 12.30
N ALA A 554 -25.28 13.12 13.31
CA ALA A 554 -26.29 14.14 13.55
C ALA A 554 -26.24 15.27 12.50
N ASP A 555 -25.05 15.73 12.12
CA ASP A 555 -24.88 16.76 11.10
C ASP A 555 -25.32 16.26 9.72
N TRP A 556 -24.99 15.00 9.38
CA TRP A 556 -25.50 14.33 8.19
C TRP A 556 -27.03 14.25 8.19
N TRP A 557 -27.65 13.97 9.35
CA TRP A 557 -29.10 13.90 9.47
C TRP A 557 -29.78 15.22 9.16
N ARG A 558 -29.28 16.31 9.77
CA ARG A 558 -29.80 17.66 9.51
C ARG A 558 -29.68 18.04 8.04
N ALA A 559 -28.56 17.68 7.41
CA ALA A 559 -28.37 17.91 5.98
C ALA A 559 -29.39 17.15 5.11
N ARG A 560 -29.75 15.92 5.48
CA ARG A 560 -30.80 15.13 4.81
C ARG A 560 -32.20 15.68 5.03
N GLU A 561 -32.51 16.18 6.23
CA GLU A 561 -33.80 16.83 6.51
C GLU A 561 -34.03 18.10 5.68
N GLN A 562 -32.94 18.75 5.25
CA GLN A 562 -32.97 19.90 4.34
C GLN A 562 -33.15 19.51 2.86
N GLY A 563 -33.27 18.21 2.54
CA GLY A 563 -33.60 17.73 1.19
C GLY A 563 -32.41 17.50 0.24
N GLY A 564 -31.16 17.58 0.72
CA GLY A 564 -29.96 17.33 -0.10
C GLY A 564 -29.45 15.88 -0.04
N ASP A 565 -28.72 15.44 -1.07
CA ASP A 565 -27.96 14.18 -1.02
C ASP A 565 -26.71 14.35 -0.14
N ALA A 566 -26.56 13.48 0.84
CA ALA A 566 -25.48 13.56 1.81
C ALA A 566 -24.82 12.19 1.99
N LEU A 567 -23.52 12.17 2.19
CA LEU A 567 -22.75 10.94 2.34
C LEU A 567 -21.72 11.05 3.47
N MET A 568 -21.69 10.06 4.35
CA MET A 568 -20.61 9.88 5.31
C MET A 568 -19.49 9.04 4.69
N VAL A 569 -18.24 9.49 4.82
CA VAL A 569 -17.07 8.81 4.26
C VAL A 569 -16.06 8.52 5.37
N ALA A 570 -15.50 7.31 5.39
CA ALA A 570 -14.46 6.93 6.35
C ALA A 570 -13.39 6.03 5.69
N LEU A 571 -12.19 5.98 6.28
CA LEU A 571 -11.08 5.20 5.72
C LEU A 571 -11.32 3.69 5.91
N ARG A 572 -11.64 3.25 7.13
CA ARG A 572 -11.79 1.82 7.46
C ARG A 572 -13.23 1.34 7.38
N ARG A 573 -13.39 0.07 7.02
CA ARG A 573 -14.69 -0.64 7.02
C ARG A 573 -15.32 -0.74 8.41
N SER A 574 -14.52 -0.79 9.46
CA SER A 574 -15.02 -0.78 10.85
C SER A 574 -15.73 0.52 11.19
N ASP A 575 -15.16 1.66 10.80
CA ASP A 575 -15.79 2.97 11.03
C ASP A 575 -17.06 3.14 10.20
N VAL A 576 -17.04 2.68 8.95
CA VAL A 576 -18.24 2.62 8.10
C VAL A 576 -19.36 1.80 8.76
N THR A 577 -19.01 0.66 9.36
CA THR A 577 -19.98 -0.20 10.06
C THR A 577 -20.57 0.53 11.27
N ASP A 578 -19.73 1.15 12.11
CA ASP A 578 -20.15 1.93 13.28
C ASP A 578 -21.10 3.09 12.89
N LEU A 579 -20.71 3.89 11.89
CA LEU A 579 -21.52 5.00 11.39
C LEU A 579 -22.87 4.52 10.82
N ASN A 580 -22.88 3.43 10.06
CA ASN A 580 -24.12 2.83 9.56
C ASN A 580 -25.04 2.36 10.69
N SER A 581 -24.49 1.68 11.70
CA SER A 581 -25.24 1.20 12.86
C SER A 581 -25.86 2.35 13.66
N ARG A 582 -25.09 3.38 13.99
CA ARG A 582 -25.56 4.58 14.71
C ARG A 582 -26.68 5.28 13.95
N ARG A 583 -26.53 5.41 12.63
CA ARG A 583 -27.52 6.07 11.78
C ARG A 583 -28.82 5.28 11.69
N ARG A 584 -28.73 3.96 11.57
CA ARG A 584 -29.89 3.08 11.55
C ARG A 584 -30.64 3.10 12.88
N GLU A 585 -29.92 3.13 14.01
CA GLU A 585 -30.52 3.27 15.34
C GLU A 585 -31.28 4.59 15.50
N GLN A 586 -30.70 5.72 15.05
CA GLN A 586 -31.38 7.02 15.04
C GLN A 586 -32.65 7.02 14.18
N LEU A 587 -32.62 6.38 13.01
CA LEU A 587 -33.81 6.23 12.16
C LEU A 587 -34.91 5.39 12.83
N ARG A 588 -34.51 4.30 13.49
CA ARG A 588 -35.44 3.44 14.24
C ARG A 588 -36.08 4.20 15.39
N ALA A 589 -35.29 4.92 16.19
CA ALA A 589 -35.79 5.73 17.30
C ALA A 589 -36.75 6.85 16.83
N ALA A 590 -36.52 7.40 15.63
CA ALA A 590 -37.39 8.39 15.00
C ALA A 590 -38.64 7.79 14.31
N GLY A 591 -38.85 6.47 14.38
CA GLY A 591 -39.99 5.80 13.73
C GLY A 591 -39.96 5.86 12.20
N ARG A 592 -38.77 6.02 11.60
CA ARG A 592 -38.58 6.15 10.14
C ARG A 592 -38.28 4.83 9.43
N LEU A 593 -38.17 3.73 10.18
CA LEU A 593 -37.94 2.38 9.63
C LEU A 593 -39.14 1.49 9.88
N GLY A 594 -39.40 0.59 8.93
CA GLY A 594 -40.33 -0.52 9.10
C GLY A 594 -39.81 -1.61 10.05
N PRO A 595 -40.50 -2.75 10.16
CA PRO A 595 -40.03 -3.89 10.93
C PRO A 595 -38.75 -4.48 10.34
N ASP A 596 -37.87 -4.93 11.21
CA ASP A 596 -36.61 -5.59 10.86
C ASP A 596 -36.86 -6.99 10.30
N VAL A 597 -36.29 -7.27 9.14
CA VAL A 597 -36.29 -8.61 8.54
C VAL A 597 -34.86 -9.12 8.42
N GLN A 598 -34.61 -10.32 8.94
CA GLN A 598 -33.29 -10.91 9.03
C GLN A 598 -32.86 -11.54 7.70
N HIS A 599 -31.66 -11.19 7.25
CA HIS A 599 -30.94 -11.84 6.15
C HIS A 599 -29.52 -12.17 6.64
N GLY A 600 -29.32 -13.43 7.04
CA GLY A 600 -28.02 -13.92 7.51
C GLY A 600 -27.59 -13.22 8.80
N LYS A 601 -26.49 -12.45 8.75
CA LYS A 601 -25.96 -11.71 9.91
C LYS A 601 -26.49 -10.29 10.05
N ARG A 602 -27.32 -9.82 9.10
CA ARG A 602 -27.83 -8.45 9.06
C ARG A 602 -29.35 -8.45 9.04
N SER A 603 -29.95 -7.33 9.43
CA SER A 603 -31.37 -7.08 9.25
C SER A 603 -31.58 -5.83 8.39
N PHE A 604 -32.63 -5.86 7.57
CA PHE A 604 -33.04 -4.74 6.74
C PHE A 604 -34.50 -4.39 7.03
N ALA A 605 -34.83 -3.10 6.93
CA ALA A 605 -36.16 -2.58 7.12
C ALA A 605 -36.52 -1.62 5.97
N ALA A 606 -37.81 -1.48 5.67
CA ALA A 606 -38.28 -0.43 4.75
C ALA A 606 -37.80 0.95 5.24
N GLY A 607 -37.27 1.76 4.33
CA GLY A 607 -36.60 3.04 4.62
C GLY A 607 -35.08 2.94 4.88
N ASP A 608 -34.51 1.72 4.92
CA ASP A 608 -33.05 1.58 5.04
C ASP A 608 -32.34 2.09 3.78
N ARG A 609 -31.24 2.84 3.94
CA ARG A 609 -30.30 3.06 2.83
C ARG A 609 -29.33 1.90 2.77
N VAL A 610 -29.15 1.35 1.58
CA VAL A 610 -28.32 0.17 1.33
C VAL A 610 -27.33 0.42 0.20
N THR A 611 -26.26 -0.37 0.20
CA THR A 611 -25.29 -0.44 -0.88
C THR A 611 -25.07 -1.88 -1.30
N LEU A 612 -24.94 -2.10 -2.60
CA LEU A 612 -24.77 -3.42 -3.21
C LEU A 612 -23.28 -3.72 -3.34
N GLY A 613 -22.89 -4.95 -2.97
CA GLY A 613 -21.49 -5.36 -2.82
C GLY A 613 -20.97 -6.26 -3.94
N ARG A 614 -21.79 -6.60 -4.95
CA ARG A 614 -21.41 -7.49 -6.05
C ARG A 614 -22.14 -7.10 -7.34
N ASN A 615 -21.51 -7.32 -8.49
CA ASN A 615 -22.20 -7.19 -9.77
C ASN A 615 -23.09 -8.43 -10.02
N ASP A 616 -24.33 -8.24 -10.45
CA ASP A 616 -25.18 -9.30 -10.97
C ASP A 616 -25.96 -8.79 -12.19
N ARG A 617 -25.73 -9.43 -13.35
CA ARG A 617 -26.33 -9.01 -14.62
C ARG A 617 -27.81 -9.36 -14.73
N GLN A 618 -28.25 -10.45 -14.09
CA GLN A 618 -29.66 -10.88 -14.17
C GLN A 618 -30.54 -9.97 -13.33
N LEU A 619 -30.02 -9.53 -12.19
CA LEU A 619 -30.69 -8.55 -11.32
C LEU A 619 -30.50 -7.10 -11.79
N ASP A 620 -29.63 -6.90 -12.80
CA ASP A 620 -29.17 -5.58 -13.24
C ASP A 620 -28.68 -4.73 -12.06
N VAL A 621 -27.69 -5.23 -11.32
CA VAL A 621 -27.08 -4.55 -10.17
C VAL A 621 -25.57 -4.48 -10.27
N LEU A 622 -25.01 -3.36 -9.81
CA LEU A 622 -23.59 -3.06 -9.82
C LEU A 622 -23.06 -2.98 -8.39
N ASN A 623 -21.83 -3.45 -8.18
CA ASN A 623 -21.08 -3.24 -6.95
C ASN A 623 -20.86 -1.72 -6.75
N GLY A 624 -21.23 -1.22 -5.58
CA GLY A 624 -21.23 0.19 -5.23
C GLY A 624 -22.54 0.92 -5.55
N ASP A 625 -23.54 0.25 -6.17
CA ASP A 625 -24.88 0.82 -6.28
C ASP A 625 -25.42 1.16 -4.90
N ARG A 626 -26.21 2.23 -4.85
CA ARG A 626 -26.93 2.66 -3.65
C ARG A 626 -28.42 2.69 -3.92
N GLY A 627 -29.20 2.47 -2.88
CA GLY A 627 -30.64 2.56 -2.95
C GLY A 627 -31.30 2.64 -1.60
N GLU A 628 -32.62 2.82 -1.63
CA GLU A 628 -33.50 2.77 -0.47
C GLU A 628 -34.33 1.49 -0.50
N VAL A 629 -34.40 0.80 0.64
CA VAL A 629 -35.25 -0.39 0.79
C VAL A 629 -36.71 0.05 0.79
N LEU A 630 -37.48 -0.40 -0.18
CA LEU A 630 -38.92 -0.19 -0.27
C LEU A 630 -39.66 -1.17 0.64
N ALA A 631 -39.25 -2.43 0.61
CA ALA A 631 -39.81 -3.51 1.41
C ALA A 631 -38.74 -4.59 1.67
N ALA A 632 -38.79 -5.21 2.84
CA ALA A 632 -37.99 -6.38 3.15
C ALA A 632 -38.92 -7.52 3.58
N THR A 633 -38.62 -8.73 3.10
CA THR A 633 -39.33 -9.98 3.46
C THR A 633 -38.30 -11.10 3.62
N GLU A 634 -38.65 -12.20 4.28
CA GLU A 634 -37.70 -13.31 4.50
C GLU A 634 -37.09 -13.88 3.20
N THR A 635 -37.76 -13.66 2.06
CA THR A 635 -37.34 -14.22 0.76
C THR A 635 -36.60 -13.21 -0.13
N HIS A 636 -36.82 -11.92 0.04
CA HIS A 636 -36.25 -10.88 -0.81
C HIS A 636 -36.30 -9.48 -0.17
N VAL A 637 -35.45 -8.59 -0.69
CA VAL A 637 -35.42 -7.16 -0.37
C VAL A 637 -35.66 -6.36 -1.65
N ASP A 638 -36.73 -5.58 -1.68
CA ASP A 638 -37.04 -4.66 -2.79
C ASP A 638 -36.34 -3.32 -2.54
N VAL A 639 -35.49 -2.89 -3.48
CA VAL A 639 -34.64 -1.71 -3.35
C VAL A 639 -34.87 -0.76 -4.53
N LYS A 640 -35.19 0.50 -4.23
CA LYS A 640 -35.18 1.60 -5.20
C LYS A 640 -33.79 2.17 -5.31
N LEU A 641 -33.12 1.92 -6.42
CA LEU A 641 -31.76 2.39 -6.66
C LEU A 641 -31.74 3.88 -6.96
N ASP A 642 -30.65 4.55 -6.57
CA ASP A 642 -30.47 5.99 -6.79
C ASP A 642 -30.45 6.34 -8.29
N ARG A 643 -30.13 5.37 -9.16
CA ARG A 643 -30.23 5.46 -10.63
C ARG A 643 -31.67 5.35 -11.18
N GLY A 644 -32.69 5.30 -10.32
CA GLY A 644 -34.10 5.39 -10.69
C GLY A 644 -34.78 4.07 -11.06
N ARG A 645 -34.17 2.92 -10.77
CA ARG A 645 -34.73 1.58 -11.03
C ARG A 645 -35.01 0.84 -9.73
N ASP A 646 -36.12 0.13 -9.67
CA ASP A 646 -36.46 -0.77 -8.57
C ASP A 646 -35.94 -2.18 -8.89
N VAL A 647 -35.27 -2.80 -7.93
CA VAL A 647 -34.72 -4.16 -8.06
C VAL A 647 -35.18 -5.02 -6.90
N ARG A 648 -35.49 -6.29 -7.20
CA ARG A 648 -35.82 -7.31 -6.20
C ARG A 648 -34.60 -8.16 -5.94
N LEU A 649 -33.97 -7.99 -4.79
CA LEU A 649 -32.79 -8.73 -4.38
C LEU A 649 -33.22 -10.03 -3.67
N PRO A 650 -32.89 -11.22 -4.19
CA PRO A 650 -33.20 -12.47 -3.51
C PRO A 650 -32.43 -12.58 -2.19
N SER A 651 -32.96 -13.34 -1.23
CA SER A 651 -32.37 -13.47 0.13
C SER A 651 -30.88 -13.82 0.11
N HIS A 652 -30.46 -14.77 -0.74
CA HIS A 652 -29.04 -15.16 -0.83
C HIS A 652 -28.12 -14.00 -1.25
N TYR A 653 -28.60 -13.08 -2.09
CA TYR A 653 -27.86 -11.89 -2.48
C TYR A 653 -27.83 -10.89 -1.32
N ALA A 654 -28.96 -10.67 -0.66
CA ALA A 654 -29.06 -9.77 0.49
C ALA A 654 -28.15 -10.21 1.66
N GLU A 655 -28.05 -11.52 1.92
CA GLU A 655 -27.22 -12.10 2.96
C GLU A 655 -25.71 -11.86 2.77
N GLN A 656 -25.24 -11.92 1.53
CA GLN A 656 -23.81 -11.94 1.21
C GLN A 656 -23.30 -10.63 0.62
N HIS A 657 -24.17 -9.89 -0.06
CA HIS A 657 -23.79 -8.81 -0.98
C HIS A 657 -24.63 -7.54 -0.80
N LEU A 658 -25.42 -7.42 0.28
CA LEU A 658 -26.08 -6.18 0.66
C LEU A 658 -25.54 -5.67 2.01
N ASP A 659 -25.18 -4.39 2.03
CA ASP A 659 -24.73 -3.66 3.22
C ASP A 659 -25.58 -2.41 3.42
N HIS A 660 -25.57 -1.82 4.62
CA HIS A 660 -26.13 -0.48 4.80
C HIS A 660 -25.26 0.58 4.09
N GLY A 661 -25.91 1.60 3.54
CA GLY A 661 -25.33 2.59 2.63
C GLY A 661 -25.37 4.03 3.12
N TYR A 662 -25.47 4.28 4.43
CA TYR A 662 -25.40 5.63 5.01
C TYR A 662 -23.97 6.19 5.02
N ALA A 663 -23.02 5.31 5.33
CA ALA A 663 -21.59 5.54 5.29
C ALA A 663 -20.90 4.58 4.32
N MET A 664 -19.81 5.03 3.70
CA MET A 664 -19.03 4.24 2.74
C MET A 664 -17.53 4.56 2.83
N THR A 665 -16.68 3.68 2.31
CA THR A 665 -15.25 3.97 2.17
C THR A 665 -14.98 4.84 0.94
N ALA A 666 -13.97 5.70 0.97
CA ALA A 666 -13.57 6.53 -0.19
C ALA A 666 -13.46 5.71 -1.50
N HIS A 667 -12.83 4.53 -1.46
CA HIS A 667 -12.72 3.60 -2.58
C HIS A 667 -14.06 3.17 -3.20
N ARG A 668 -15.13 3.09 -2.41
CA ARG A 668 -16.48 2.70 -2.90
C ARG A 668 -17.27 3.88 -3.47
N VAL A 669 -16.85 5.11 -3.15
CA VAL A 669 -17.54 6.35 -3.57
C VAL A 669 -16.71 7.15 -4.56
N GLN A 670 -15.62 6.59 -5.07
CA GLN A 670 -14.91 7.16 -6.19
C GLN A 670 -15.84 7.26 -7.41
N GLY A 671 -15.70 8.34 -8.19
CA GLY A 671 -16.66 8.74 -9.22
C GLY A 671 -17.97 9.36 -8.70
N ALA A 672 -18.38 9.07 -7.46
CA ALA A 672 -19.64 9.59 -6.92
C ALA A 672 -19.62 11.12 -6.74
N THR A 673 -20.78 11.73 -6.99
CA THR A 673 -21.04 13.14 -6.71
C THR A 673 -22.30 13.24 -5.85
N VAL A 674 -22.20 13.92 -4.71
CA VAL A 674 -23.31 14.19 -3.78
C VAL A 674 -23.35 15.69 -3.47
N ASP A 675 -24.40 16.18 -2.82
CA ASP A 675 -24.47 17.60 -2.49
C ASP A 675 -23.56 17.93 -1.29
N LYS A 676 -23.56 17.07 -0.27
CA LYS A 676 -22.77 17.26 0.97
C LYS A 676 -21.99 16.01 1.39
N THR A 677 -20.75 16.20 1.84
CA THR A 677 -19.90 15.11 2.37
C THR A 677 -19.49 15.34 3.82
N PHE A 678 -19.45 14.25 4.59
CA PHE A 678 -19.06 14.23 6.00
C PHE A 678 -17.94 13.21 6.17
N VAL A 679 -16.69 13.68 6.21
CA VAL A 679 -15.49 12.83 6.13
C VAL A 679 -14.92 12.61 7.53
N LEU A 680 -14.85 11.36 7.98
CA LEU A 680 -14.19 10.97 9.21
C LEU A 680 -12.68 10.79 8.96
N GLY A 681 -11.88 11.69 9.51
CA GLY A 681 -10.42 11.60 9.52
C GLY A 681 -9.89 10.69 10.64
N SER A 682 -8.69 10.17 10.42
CA SER A 682 -7.91 9.38 11.39
C SER A 682 -6.41 9.61 11.17
N ASP A 683 -5.59 9.11 12.09
CA ASP A 683 -4.12 9.13 12.05
C ASP A 683 -3.48 8.21 10.98
N GLU A 684 -4.28 7.78 10.01
CA GLU A 684 -3.88 6.93 8.87
C GLU A 684 -4.37 7.51 7.54
N CYS A 685 -5.02 8.67 7.57
CA CYS A 685 -5.33 9.40 6.35
C CYS A 685 -4.02 9.81 5.67
N TYR A 686 -4.11 10.02 4.36
CA TYR A 686 -3.02 10.44 3.50
C TYR A 686 -3.62 11.30 2.38
N ARG A 687 -2.78 12.05 1.67
CA ARG A 687 -3.19 13.10 0.74
C ARG A 687 -4.23 12.65 -0.28
N GLU A 688 -3.93 11.59 -1.02
CA GLU A 688 -4.78 11.10 -2.12
C GLU A 688 -6.13 10.59 -1.62
N TRP A 689 -6.15 9.96 -0.44
CA TRP A 689 -7.40 9.55 0.21
C TRP A 689 -8.21 10.74 0.68
N GLY A 690 -7.57 11.73 1.31
CA GLY A 690 -8.20 12.96 1.78
C GLY A 690 -8.83 13.71 0.61
N TYR A 691 -8.06 13.97 -0.45
CA TYR A 691 -8.54 14.61 -1.67
C TYR A 691 -9.71 13.83 -2.29
N THR A 692 -9.61 12.51 -2.39
CA THR A 692 -10.68 11.68 -2.93
C THR A 692 -11.95 11.77 -2.08
N ALA A 693 -11.85 11.70 -0.75
CA ALA A 693 -13.01 11.76 0.14
C ALA A 693 -13.67 13.16 0.15
N LEU A 694 -12.86 14.21 0.16
CA LEU A 694 -13.29 15.60 0.30
C LEU A 694 -13.77 16.22 -1.01
N SER A 695 -13.44 15.69 -2.18
CA SER A 695 -13.84 16.26 -3.49
C SER A 695 -15.20 15.78 -4.03
N ARG A 696 -15.95 14.95 -3.28
CA ARG A 696 -17.20 14.33 -3.77
C ARG A 696 -18.44 15.21 -3.65
N HIS A 697 -18.37 16.35 -2.96
CA HIS A 697 -19.51 17.26 -2.78
C HIS A 697 -19.67 18.27 -3.93
N ARG A 698 -20.88 18.84 -4.04
CA ARG A 698 -21.16 20.05 -4.83
C ARG A 698 -21.24 21.30 -3.95
N ASP A 699 -21.83 21.17 -2.76
CA ASP A 699 -22.18 22.31 -1.89
C ASP A 699 -21.21 22.46 -0.72
N SER A 700 -20.97 21.39 0.04
CA SER A 700 -19.99 21.42 1.13
C SER A 700 -19.41 20.08 1.56
N ALA A 701 -18.16 20.11 1.99
CA ALA A 701 -17.48 19.04 2.73
C ALA A 701 -17.18 19.48 4.16
N HIS A 702 -17.28 18.56 5.12
CA HIS A 702 -16.79 18.75 6.49
C HIS A 702 -15.83 17.62 6.86
N PHE A 703 -14.73 17.99 7.50
CA PHE A 703 -13.68 17.06 7.95
C PHE A 703 -13.74 16.89 9.47
N TYR A 704 -14.00 15.68 9.92
CA TYR A 704 -14.20 15.33 11.33
C TYR A 704 -12.94 14.67 11.87
N VAL A 705 -12.28 15.29 12.85
CA VAL A 705 -11.09 14.73 13.48
C VAL A 705 -11.23 14.65 14.99
N THR A 706 -10.69 13.58 15.57
CA THR A 706 -10.62 13.47 17.03
C THR A 706 -9.45 14.32 17.49
N ALA A 707 -9.68 15.16 18.48
CA ALA A 707 -8.64 15.93 19.17
C ALA A 707 -7.38 15.08 19.42
N PRO A 708 -6.20 15.40 18.85
CA PRO A 708 -5.00 14.60 19.05
C PRO A 708 -4.55 14.67 20.51
N ALA A 709 -4.16 13.53 21.08
CA ALA A 709 -3.55 13.51 22.42
C ALA A 709 -2.06 13.85 22.30
N PRO A 710 -1.47 14.60 23.26
CA PRO A 710 -0.05 14.91 23.25
C PRO A 710 0.81 13.65 23.31
N PHE A 711 1.92 13.69 22.57
CA PHE A 711 3.01 12.71 22.63
C PHE A 711 3.99 13.06 23.78
N LEU A 712 4.74 12.05 24.23
CA LEU A 712 5.62 12.06 25.41
C LEU A 712 6.44 13.37 25.65
N ASN A 713 6.52 13.77 26.93
CA ASN A 713 7.32 14.86 27.53
C ASN A 713 6.82 16.31 27.37
N ARG A 714 5.56 16.54 27.01
CA ARG A 714 4.87 17.83 27.25
C ARG A 714 3.63 17.61 28.12
N GLU A 715 3.29 18.62 28.94
CA GLU A 715 2.03 18.65 29.70
C GLU A 715 0.83 18.47 28.76
N ALA A 716 -0.30 18.02 29.33
CA ALA A 716 -1.52 17.89 28.57
C ALA A 716 -1.86 19.24 27.92
N LEU A 717 -1.80 19.31 26.59
CA LEU A 717 -2.45 20.41 25.89
C LEU A 717 -3.95 20.23 26.11
N ASP A 718 -4.52 21.10 26.95
CA ASP A 718 -5.89 21.52 26.68
C ASP A 718 -5.85 22.10 25.26
N LEU A 719 -6.52 21.46 24.31
CA LEU A 719 -6.59 21.92 22.90
C LEU A 719 -7.42 23.20 22.82
N VAL A 720 -6.85 24.29 23.33
CA VAL A 720 -7.41 25.64 23.27
C VAL A 720 -6.90 26.35 22.02
N GLU A 721 -5.73 25.95 21.48
CA GLU A 721 -5.07 26.65 20.38
C GLU A 721 -5.35 26.01 19.01
N HIS A 722 -5.75 26.86 18.05
CA HIS A 722 -6.14 26.49 16.68
C HIS A 722 -4.96 25.92 15.87
N GLU A 723 -3.73 26.38 16.14
CA GLU A 723 -2.53 26.05 15.37
C GLU A 723 -2.10 24.57 15.51
N ASP A 724 -2.15 24.02 16.73
CA ASP A 724 -1.75 22.62 16.99
C ASP A 724 -2.65 21.60 16.25
N LEU A 725 -3.93 21.95 16.06
CA LEU A 725 -4.88 21.14 15.30
C LEU A 725 -4.52 21.13 13.82
N LEU A 726 -4.16 22.29 13.27
CA LEU A 726 -3.78 22.44 11.87
C LEU A 726 -2.50 21.66 11.57
N GLU A 727 -1.47 21.77 12.40
CA GLU A 727 -0.20 21.03 12.23
C GLU A 727 -0.43 19.50 12.25
N ALA A 728 -1.31 19.01 13.13
CA ALA A 728 -1.63 17.58 13.19
C ALA A 728 -2.38 17.08 11.93
N ILE A 729 -3.30 17.89 11.41
CA ILE A 729 -4.04 17.59 10.18
C ILE A 729 -3.11 17.64 8.97
N GLU A 730 -2.29 18.70 8.87
CA GLU A 730 -1.28 18.90 7.83
C GLU A 730 -0.37 17.67 7.75
N ARG A 731 0.28 17.31 8.86
CA ARG A 731 1.19 16.15 8.88
C ARG A 731 0.53 14.85 8.43
N THR A 732 -0.77 14.69 8.67
CA THR A 732 -1.51 13.50 8.27
C THR A 732 -1.83 13.51 6.76
N LEU A 733 -2.19 14.66 6.19
CA LEU A 733 -2.56 14.77 4.78
C LEU A 733 -1.40 15.17 3.87
N ASP A 734 -0.23 15.46 4.42
CA ASP A 734 0.99 15.71 3.65
C ASP A 734 1.60 14.41 3.12
N ASP A 735 1.46 13.30 3.85
CA ASP A 735 1.92 11.98 3.42
C ASP A 735 1.26 11.58 2.09
N SER A 736 2.08 11.31 1.06
CA SER A 736 1.65 10.84 -0.25
C SER A 736 1.89 9.34 -0.39
N HIS A 737 0.87 8.63 -0.88
CA HIS A 737 0.93 7.20 -1.19
C HIS A 737 0.99 6.92 -2.70
N ARG A 738 1.37 7.91 -3.51
CA ARG A 738 1.59 7.72 -4.95
C ARG A 738 2.65 6.65 -5.20
N LYS A 739 2.42 5.83 -6.23
CA LYS A 739 3.32 4.74 -6.59
C LYS A 739 4.37 5.18 -7.60
N GLU A 740 5.55 4.60 -7.45
CA GLU A 740 6.66 4.72 -8.40
C GLU A 740 6.82 3.40 -9.18
N LEU A 741 7.17 3.51 -10.45
CA LEU A 741 7.59 2.36 -11.24
C LEU A 741 9.00 1.91 -10.82
N ALA A 742 9.29 0.63 -10.99
CA ALA A 742 10.64 0.12 -10.78
C ALA A 742 11.65 0.76 -11.76
N ILE A 743 11.24 1.01 -13.01
CA ILE A 743 12.08 1.61 -14.04
C ILE A 743 12.53 3.04 -13.70
N GLU A 744 11.67 3.84 -13.05
CA GLU A 744 12.07 5.18 -12.58
C GLU A 744 13.15 5.09 -11.51
N ALA A 745 13.04 4.10 -10.61
CA ALA A 745 14.02 3.88 -9.58
C ALA A 745 15.36 3.35 -10.15
N ILE A 746 15.29 2.54 -11.21
CA ILE A 746 16.44 2.02 -11.95
C ILE A 746 17.13 3.11 -12.76
N GLU A 747 16.39 3.98 -13.43
CA GLU A 747 16.95 5.06 -14.27
C GLU A 747 17.71 6.11 -13.46
N ARG A 748 17.42 6.21 -12.16
CA ARG A 748 18.22 7.00 -11.21
C ARG A 748 19.64 6.41 -11.02
N ASP A 749 19.91 5.18 -11.49
CA ASP A 749 21.24 4.53 -11.48
C ASP A 749 21.79 4.28 -12.92
N PRO A 750 22.81 5.05 -13.36
CA PRO A 750 23.46 4.88 -14.67
C PRO A 750 24.11 3.51 -14.91
N ARG A 751 24.41 2.73 -13.85
CA ARG A 751 24.96 1.38 -13.98
C ARG A 751 23.87 0.38 -14.35
N ALA A 752 22.67 0.52 -13.79
CA ALA A 752 21.53 -0.37 -14.02
C ALA A 752 20.95 -0.23 -15.44
N ILE A 753 20.98 0.98 -16.02
CA ILE A 753 20.53 1.22 -17.41
C ILE A 753 21.35 0.41 -18.43
N ARG A 754 22.69 0.54 -18.41
CA ARG A 754 23.58 -0.18 -19.35
C ARG A 754 23.43 -1.70 -19.24
N ALA A 755 23.29 -2.13 -18.01
CA ALA A 755 23.08 -3.50 -17.58
C ALA A 755 21.80 -4.12 -18.12
N LEU A 756 20.68 -3.41 -18.02
CA LEU A 756 19.40 -3.85 -18.55
C LEU A 756 19.40 -3.88 -20.08
N HIS A 757 20.07 -2.94 -20.73
CA HIS A 757 20.22 -2.96 -22.19
C HIS A 757 21.01 -4.18 -22.65
N GLU A 758 22.14 -4.48 -21.99
CA GLU A 758 22.97 -5.67 -22.27
C GLU A 758 22.17 -6.96 -22.03
N LEU A 759 21.37 -7.02 -20.96
CA LEU A 759 20.51 -8.16 -20.64
C LEU A 759 19.37 -8.35 -21.66
N ASP A 760 18.66 -7.27 -22.01
CA ASP A 760 17.56 -7.33 -22.97
C ASP A 760 18.06 -7.71 -24.37
N GLU A 761 19.17 -7.14 -24.85
CA GLU A 761 19.77 -7.51 -26.14
C GLU A 761 20.12 -9.00 -26.22
N VAL A 762 20.70 -9.55 -25.15
CA VAL A 762 21.14 -10.94 -25.09
C VAL A 762 19.95 -11.90 -24.95
N GLN A 763 18.92 -11.51 -24.19
CA GLN A 763 17.69 -12.28 -24.04
C GLN A 763 16.78 -12.25 -25.26
N GLU A 764 16.71 -11.12 -25.96
CA GLU A 764 15.95 -10.99 -27.21
C GLU A 764 16.56 -11.86 -28.31
N ARG A 765 17.90 -11.87 -28.41
CA ARG A 765 18.62 -12.82 -29.27
C ARG A 765 18.31 -14.27 -28.87
N GLN A 766 18.39 -14.61 -27.58
CA GLN A 766 18.05 -15.94 -27.11
C GLN A 766 16.62 -16.35 -27.48
N ARG A 767 15.65 -15.44 -27.33
CA ARG A 767 14.25 -15.66 -27.70
C ARG A 767 14.11 -15.90 -29.20
N THR A 768 14.73 -15.07 -30.04
CA THR A 768 14.71 -15.23 -31.50
C THR A 768 15.26 -16.60 -31.92
N TYR A 769 16.36 -17.06 -31.31
CA TYR A 769 16.90 -18.39 -31.59
C TYR A 769 15.98 -19.52 -31.12
N ARG A 770 15.33 -19.36 -29.98
CA ARG A 770 14.37 -20.34 -29.44
C ARG A 770 13.13 -20.46 -30.32
N GLU A 771 12.54 -19.34 -30.72
CA GLU A 771 11.41 -19.29 -31.66
C GLU A 771 11.78 -19.89 -33.03
N ARG A 772 13.00 -19.63 -33.51
CA ARG A 772 13.52 -20.25 -34.74
C ARG A 772 13.69 -21.77 -34.60
N LEU A 773 14.17 -22.23 -33.45
CA LEU A 773 14.32 -23.66 -33.17
C LEU A 773 12.96 -24.37 -33.14
N ASP A 774 11.96 -23.76 -32.50
CA ASP A 774 10.59 -24.28 -32.47
C ASP A 774 9.99 -24.33 -33.87
N ALA A 775 10.15 -23.27 -34.68
CA ALA A 775 9.71 -23.25 -36.08
C ALA A 775 10.39 -24.34 -36.93
N LEU A 776 11.69 -24.61 -36.72
CA LEU A 776 12.40 -25.70 -37.41
C LEU A 776 11.89 -27.08 -36.98
N ARG A 777 11.57 -27.27 -35.69
CA ARG A 777 10.98 -28.51 -35.18
C ARG A 777 9.60 -28.75 -35.77
N ASP A 778 8.76 -27.73 -35.80
CA ASP A 778 7.42 -27.77 -36.41
C ASP A 778 7.52 -28.11 -37.91
N GLN A 779 8.43 -27.45 -38.64
CA GLN A 779 8.67 -27.74 -40.06
C GLN A 779 9.13 -29.19 -40.27
N ARG A 780 10.03 -29.69 -39.40
CA ARG A 780 10.52 -31.07 -39.44
C ARG A 780 9.41 -32.09 -39.16
N GLU A 781 8.47 -31.78 -38.27
CA GLU A 781 7.29 -32.62 -38.02
C GLU A 781 6.32 -32.64 -39.21
N GLN A 782 6.13 -31.50 -39.87
CA GLN A 782 5.26 -31.36 -41.04
C GLN A 782 5.85 -31.96 -42.32
N THR A 783 7.18 -32.13 -42.40
CA THR A 783 7.88 -32.68 -43.57
C THR A 783 7.66 -34.21 -43.67
N PRO A 784 7.02 -34.74 -44.73
CA PRO A 784 6.73 -36.17 -44.86
C PRO A 784 7.97 -37.09 -44.86
N TRP A 785 7.84 -38.31 -44.33
CA TRP A 785 8.97 -39.24 -44.10
C TRP A 785 9.77 -39.63 -45.37
N TYR A 786 9.18 -39.50 -46.57
CA TYR A 786 9.82 -39.84 -47.84
C TYR A 786 10.74 -38.73 -48.39
N GLN A 787 10.64 -37.49 -47.88
CA GLN A 787 11.54 -36.38 -48.21
C GLN A 787 12.83 -36.45 -47.38
N ARG A 788 13.60 -37.53 -47.55
CA ARG A 788 14.76 -37.84 -46.70
C ARG A 788 15.85 -36.78 -46.71
N ALA A 789 16.12 -36.14 -47.85
CA ALA A 789 17.14 -35.09 -47.95
C ALA A 789 16.74 -33.84 -47.15
N GLU A 790 15.49 -33.40 -47.30
CA GLU A 790 14.95 -32.22 -46.61
C GLU A 790 14.84 -32.44 -45.10
N ARG A 791 14.39 -33.64 -44.66
CA ARG A 791 14.40 -34.00 -43.22
C ARG A 791 15.81 -34.03 -42.64
N HIS A 792 16.79 -34.56 -43.39
CA HIS A 792 18.19 -34.58 -42.96
C HIS A 792 18.78 -33.16 -42.87
N ASP A 793 18.39 -32.25 -43.76
CA ASP A 793 18.81 -30.85 -43.70
C ASP A 793 18.18 -30.11 -42.51
N LEU A 794 16.91 -30.37 -42.23
CA LEU A 794 16.21 -29.84 -41.05
C LEU A 794 16.77 -30.39 -39.74
N ASP A 795 17.04 -31.70 -39.64
CA ASP A 795 17.66 -32.31 -38.45
C ASP A 795 19.06 -31.70 -38.18
N ARG A 796 19.84 -31.40 -39.24
CA ARG A 796 21.13 -30.67 -39.10
C ARG A 796 20.93 -29.23 -38.65
N ALA A 797 19.93 -28.53 -39.18
CA ALA A 797 19.62 -27.16 -38.78
C ALA A 797 19.14 -27.07 -37.33
N ILE A 798 18.32 -28.03 -36.87
CA ILE A 798 17.88 -28.18 -35.49
C ILE A 798 19.09 -28.37 -34.57
N ALA A 799 19.95 -29.36 -34.84
CA ALA A 799 21.13 -29.62 -34.02
C ALA A 799 22.06 -28.40 -33.92
N SER A 800 22.24 -27.65 -35.01
CA SER A 800 23.03 -26.41 -34.99
C SER A 800 22.38 -25.30 -34.17
N ASN A 801 21.05 -25.15 -34.21
CA ASN A 801 20.35 -24.12 -33.45
C ASN A 801 20.18 -24.50 -31.97
N GLU A 802 20.12 -25.79 -31.63
CA GLU A 802 20.12 -26.28 -30.24
C GLU A 802 21.41 -25.88 -29.52
N HIS A 803 22.56 -26.08 -30.18
CA HIS A 803 23.85 -25.68 -29.61
C HIS A 803 23.94 -24.17 -29.40
N VAL A 804 23.57 -23.38 -30.42
CA VAL A 804 23.57 -21.90 -30.32
C VAL A 804 22.60 -21.40 -29.25
N THR A 805 21.42 -22.02 -29.12
CA THR A 805 20.44 -21.65 -28.07
C THR A 805 20.96 -21.96 -26.67
N SER A 806 21.73 -23.05 -26.50
CA SER A 806 22.42 -23.40 -25.26
C SER A 806 23.50 -22.37 -24.92
N ASP A 807 24.35 -22.03 -25.88
CA ASP A 807 25.43 -21.04 -25.70
C ASP A 807 24.89 -19.65 -25.33
N TRP A 808 23.76 -19.24 -25.94
CA TRP A 808 23.06 -18.02 -25.53
C TRP A 808 22.46 -18.13 -24.13
N GLY A 809 22.08 -19.33 -23.68
CA GLY A 809 21.69 -19.57 -22.27
C GLY A 809 22.85 -19.28 -21.32
N ASP A 810 24.01 -19.85 -21.60
CA ASP A 810 25.22 -19.64 -20.80
C ASP A 810 25.66 -18.16 -20.84
N HIS A 811 25.52 -17.48 -21.98
CA HIS A 811 25.86 -16.07 -22.11
C HIS A 811 24.85 -15.13 -21.42
N VAL A 812 23.56 -15.45 -21.40
CA VAL A 812 22.57 -14.75 -20.55
C VAL A 812 22.98 -14.86 -19.08
N ASP A 813 23.41 -16.04 -18.65
CA ASP A 813 23.83 -16.28 -17.28
C ASP A 813 25.15 -15.54 -16.96
N GLU A 814 26.09 -15.46 -17.89
CA GLU A 814 27.34 -14.69 -17.77
C GLU A 814 27.09 -13.17 -17.67
N VAL A 815 26.22 -12.63 -18.53
CA VAL A 815 25.85 -11.21 -18.53
C VAL A 815 25.11 -10.86 -17.22
N ARG A 816 24.29 -11.78 -16.70
CA ARG A 816 23.66 -11.66 -15.38
C ARG A 816 24.67 -11.73 -14.23
N GLU A 817 25.67 -12.59 -14.31
CA GLU A 817 26.70 -12.67 -13.27
C GLU A 817 27.59 -11.41 -13.25
N ASN A 818 27.87 -10.84 -14.43
CA ASN A 818 28.54 -9.54 -14.56
C ASN A 818 27.66 -8.37 -14.09
N LEU A 819 26.35 -8.45 -14.32
CA LEU A 819 25.35 -7.51 -13.83
C LEU A 819 25.35 -7.46 -12.29
N ASP A 820 25.24 -8.62 -11.65
CA ASP A 820 25.27 -8.76 -10.19
C ASP A 820 26.59 -8.23 -9.63
N ARG A 821 27.73 -8.52 -10.26
CA ARG A 821 29.05 -7.98 -9.87
C ARG A 821 29.15 -6.45 -10.01
N ARG A 822 28.57 -5.86 -11.07
CA ARG A 822 28.64 -4.41 -11.33
C ARG A 822 27.70 -3.61 -10.42
N ILE A 823 26.55 -4.18 -10.05
CA ILE A 823 25.58 -3.53 -9.15
C ILE A 823 25.95 -3.74 -7.67
N SER A 824 26.56 -4.88 -7.31
CA SER A 824 26.92 -5.18 -5.91
C SER A 824 28.19 -4.45 -5.41
N GLN A 825 28.95 -3.78 -6.28
CA GLN A 825 30.12 -3.00 -5.86
C GLN A 825 29.72 -1.59 -5.41
N PRO A 826 30.09 -1.15 -4.19
CA PRO A 826 29.83 0.21 -3.73
C PRO A 826 30.37 1.24 -4.72
N TYR A 827 29.55 2.25 -5.04
CA TYR A 827 29.98 3.39 -5.84
C TYR A 827 30.94 4.24 -5.00
N GLU A 828 32.24 4.11 -5.24
CA GLU A 828 33.16 5.20 -4.93
C GLU A 828 32.94 6.27 -6.00
N PRO A 829 32.44 7.47 -5.64
CA PRO A 829 32.39 8.56 -6.60
C PRO A 829 33.80 8.79 -7.13
N GLY A 830 33.99 8.56 -8.42
CA GLY A 830 35.20 8.98 -9.09
C GLY A 830 35.40 10.48 -8.88
N PRO A 831 36.65 10.98 -8.89
CA PRO A 831 36.89 12.41 -8.85
C PRO A 831 36.02 13.08 -9.92
N PRO A 832 35.35 14.21 -9.60
CA PRO A 832 34.37 14.81 -10.50
C PRO A 832 34.99 14.95 -11.89
N GLN A 833 34.47 14.17 -12.83
CA GLN A 833 34.80 14.37 -14.23
C GLN A 833 34.28 15.76 -14.56
N ARG A 834 35.20 16.70 -14.80
CA ARG A 834 34.85 18.02 -15.33
C ARG A 834 33.92 17.77 -16.50
N ALA A 835 32.72 18.35 -16.43
CA ALA A 835 31.77 18.32 -17.52
C ALA A 835 32.53 18.68 -18.81
N HIS A 836 32.42 17.82 -19.81
CA HIS A 836 32.94 18.09 -21.13
C HIS A 836 32.18 19.32 -21.62
N ASP A 837 32.83 20.48 -21.58
CA ASP A 837 32.28 21.74 -22.07
C ASP A 837 32.10 21.60 -23.59
N PRO A 838 30.86 21.59 -24.11
CA PRO A 838 30.60 21.43 -25.54
C PRO A 838 31.11 22.63 -26.37
N LEU A 839 31.59 23.70 -25.74
CA LEU A 839 32.09 24.91 -26.38
C LEU A 839 33.63 25.01 -26.44
N ALA A 840 34.35 24.05 -25.84
CA ALA A 840 35.82 24.07 -25.80
C ALA A 840 36.51 23.85 -27.16
N ASP A 841 35.80 23.35 -28.17
CA ASP A 841 36.35 23.07 -29.51
C ASP A 841 36.04 24.17 -30.55
N THR A 842 35.65 25.38 -30.13
CA THR A 842 35.37 26.48 -31.06
C THR A 842 36.66 27.25 -31.42
N PRO A 843 37.15 27.26 -32.67
CA PRO A 843 38.52 27.73 -33.00
C PRO A 843 38.71 29.25 -33.10
N TRP A 844 37.87 30.08 -32.47
CA TRP A 844 37.98 31.54 -32.58
C TRP A 844 37.48 32.24 -31.32
N LEU A 845 38.41 32.52 -30.42
CA LEU A 845 38.43 33.68 -29.50
C LEU A 845 39.76 33.60 -28.73
N ASP A 846 40.75 34.35 -29.20
CA ASP A 846 41.99 34.58 -28.47
C ASP A 846 41.65 35.48 -27.26
N PRO A 847 41.78 35.03 -26.00
CA PRO A 847 41.46 35.87 -24.87
C PRO A 847 42.59 36.88 -24.64
N ALA A 848 42.27 38.17 -24.77
CA ALA A 848 43.13 39.24 -24.27
C ALA A 848 43.44 39.01 -22.77
N PRO A 849 44.67 39.29 -22.30
CA PRO A 849 45.05 39.04 -20.92
C PRO A 849 44.25 39.93 -19.97
N ALA A 850 43.56 39.32 -19.01
CA ALA A 850 42.91 40.01 -17.91
C ALA A 850 43.97 40.63 -16.97
N PRO A 851 43.73 41.84 -16.42
CA PRO A 851 44.67 42.53 -15.54
C PRO A 851 44.78 41.84 -14.17
N ASP A 852 45.99 41.88 -13.62
CA ASP A 852 46.39 41.27 -12.35
C ASP A 852 45.66 41.94 -11.17
N LEU A 853 44.88 41.15 -10.41
CA LEU A 853 44.06 41.58 -9.27
C LEU A 853 44.85 41.69 -7.96
N ALA A 854 46.18 41.81 -8.03
CA ALA A 854 47.05 41.93 -6.87
C ALA A 854 47.18 43.35 -6.29
N ASP A 855 46.47 44.36 -6.82
CA ASP A 855 46.80 45.78 -6.56
C ASP A 855 45.63 46.65 -6.06
N ILE A 856 44.67 46.10 -5.30
CA ILE A 856 43.72 46.93 -4.53
C ILE A 856 43.50 46.34 -3.15
N ASP A 857 44.53 46.42 -2.30
CA ASP A 857 44.37 46.43 -0.85
C ASP A 857 45.32 47.47 -0.26
N ARG A 858 44.92 48.74 -0.36
CA ARG A 858 45.45 49.89 0.39
C ARG A 858 44.46 51.05 0.29
N ASP A 859 44.23 51.67 1.44
CA ASP A 859 43.27 52.74 1.73
C ASP A 859 41.84 52.20 1.89
N LEU A 860 41.33 52.01 3.10
CA LEU A 860 41.03 53.09 4.04
C LEU A 860 40.91 52.54 5.49
N GLY A 861 41.56 53.21 6.43
CA GLY A 861 41.05 53.35 7.80
C GLY A 861 40.84 54.84 8.08
N PRO A 862 40.33 55.25 9.26
CA PRO A 862 39.76 54.46 10.36
C PRO A 862 38.23 54.29 10.31
#